data_AF-A0A0W0EZ70-F1
#
_entry.id   AF-A0A0W0EZ70-F1
#
_cell.length_a   1.000
_cell.length_b   1.000
_cell.length_c   1.000
_cell.angle_alpha   90.00
_cell.angle_beta   90.00
_cell.angle_gamma   90.00
#
_symmetry.space_group_name_H-M   'P 1'
#
loop_
_entity.id
_entity.type
_entity.pdbx_description
1 polymer ?
#
loop_
_entity_poly.entity_id
_entity_poly.type
_entity_poly.pdbx_seq_one_letter_code
_entity_poly.pdbx_strand_id
1 'polypeptide(L)'
;MDIHPVKALLNVQLASDSSAVIHLPYILQIINADYFLPSPHLQKWSLRITSLLHSKEAGAKWAGLCLAHGTSLYSKSVMIECAQSWLGIALPILTRKESSPMLKAALNLCRVIFTSAVDTPEFQRQVSSPNVPKFNAALIYCLENSLDLELKVLALKTLTRLIPIYPNVHRANHTSLSAIVLRILAEQSNHATKILTEPASKLYSVLHLTGGKVGAATLWRKAVDERVASAWTALSALRTTFPASVDQNQQQTPIETDDPSIWTLLNINRLHSSVLAICDLLRTTTSRPVQVPIGPLTRLATALITVTGDEQSEGHFDPTVRAMELKRMDPSLASILTHPFYQYCDAFRPLPHPFLYLYCIPFGAELEVPGASVVLDDAPNATDALPSFGFSDPERGDDAQGTSVRSKKGKKRARGYEGDEVFRSSLSVICPTVDDGRVILMACDVMQKLLQISEVSPALHSMACRVILSVMLHLPQMSPSLVSADVQMYHELVKRIRDLALELSEGTTSAMGKSLGLVVHALSTAGFDESSLHELDILLHPRLPPLLRSLPQVEAFSLFRTEESEEEMSSRQGLGLEVEAGEEPPPPTRLDDTVMGDARSTPVVPTAPIEPTPKSIVHPPPQTIPAVIPDLTPKLSITNPIAAANVIEKQPDATVIKVLEYPRRKQLSGLL
;
A
#
# COMPACT_ATOMS: atom_id res chain seq x y z
N MET A 1 5.36 -33.35 -45.91
CA MET A 1 4.73 -33.94 -44.71
C MET A 1 5.29 -33.20 -43.53
N ASP A 2 4.50 -32.32 -42.92
CA ASP A 2 4.98 -31.53 -41.80
C ASP A 2 5.17 -32.44 -40.59
N ILE A 3 6.42 -32.56 -40.14
CA ILE A 3 6.76 -33.37 -38.97
C ILE A 3 6.16 -32.67 -37.76
N HIS A 4 5.24 -33.36 -37.07
CA HIS A 4 4.63 -32.82 -35.85
C HIS A 4 5.72 -32.37 -34.86
N PRO A 5 5.68 -31.14 -34.33
CA PRO A 5 6.80 -30.56 -33.58
C PRO A 5 7.19 -31.39 -32.34
N VAL A 6 6.21 -31.92 -31.61
CA VAL A 6 6.46 -32.84 -30.47
C VAL A 6 7.24 -34.09 -30.88
N LYS A 7 7.03 -34.61 -32.09
CA LYS A 7 7.78 -35.79 -32.57
C LYS A 7 9.26 -35.45 -32.75
N ALA A 8 9.58 -34.26 -33.27
CA ALA A 8 10.95 -33.80 -33.39
C ALA A 8 11.62 -33.66 -32.00
N LEU A 9 10.89 -33.04 -31.05
CA LEU A 9 11.34 -32.91 -29.66
C LEU A 9 11.66 -34.25 -29.00
N LEU A 10 10.78 -35.23 -29.18
CA LEU A 10 10.95 -36.56 -28.59
C LEU A 10 12.16 -37.31 -29.18
N ASN A 11 12.38 -37.18 -30.48
CA ASN A 11 13.40 -37.95 -31.18
C ASN A 11 14.81 -37.36 -31.05
N VAL A 12 14.93 -36.04 -30.88
CA VAL A 12 16.23 -35.36 -30.85
C VAL A 12 16.56 -34.89 -29.44
N GLN A 13 15.76 -33.98 -28.88
CA GLN A 13 16.07 -33.31 -27.63
C GLN A 13 15.73 -34.12 -26.37
N LEU A 14 14.77 -35.05 -26.45
CA LEU A 14 14.37 -35.90 -25.32
C LEU A 14 14.73 -37.38 -25.52
N ALA A 15 15.65 -37.69 -26.44
CA ALA A 15 16.03 -39.06 -26.77
C ALA A 15 16.66 -39.83 -25.59
N SER A 16 17.42 -39.13 -24.74
CA SER A 16 18.09 -39.69 -23.55
C SER A 16 17.92 -38.75 -22.35
N ASP A 17 18.21 -39.26 -21.15
CA ASP A 17 18.07 -38.52 -19.90
C ASP A 17 19.05 -37.33 -19.87
N SER A 18 20.31 -37.54 -20.27
CA SER A 18 21.31 -36.48 -20.39
C SER A 18 20.95 -35.44 -21.47
N SER A 19 20.43 -35.89 -22.62
CA SER A 19 19.96 -35.00 -23.69
C SER A 19 18.84 -34.08 -23.21
N ALA A 20 17.88 -34.64 -22.45
CA ALA A 20 16.77 -33.88 -21.89
C ALA A 20 17.25 -32.77 -20.94
N VAL A 21 18.28 -33.01 -20.14
CA VAL A 21 18.87 -32.00 -19.24
C VAL A 21 19.55 -30.89 -20.05
N ILE A 22 20.38 -31.25 -21.02
CA ILE A 22 21.15 -30.30 -21.84
C ILE A 22 20.22 -29.38 -22.65
N HIS A 23 19.18 -29.94 -23.25
CA HIS A 23 18.29 -29.20 -24.15
C HIS A 23 17.08 -28.57 -23.44
N LEU A 24 16.92 -28.75 -22.13
CA LEU A 24 15.75 -28.25 -21.40
C LEU A 24 15.47 -26.76 -21.61
N PRO A 25 16.45 -25.83 -21.52
CA PRO A 25 16.17 -24.40 -21.68
C PRO A 25 15.60 -24.09 -23.07
N TYR A 26 16.16 -24.70 -24.11
CA TYR A 26 15.68 -24.58 -25.49
C TYR A 26 14.25 -25.11 -25.62
N ILE A 27 13.96 -26.31 -25.09
CA ILE A 27 12.63 -26.90 -25.14
C ILE A 27 11.61 -25.97 -24.48
N LEU A 28 11.88 -25.49 -23.26
CA LEU A 28 10.98 -24.61 -22.51
C LEU A 28 10.72 -23.28 -23.23
N GLN A 29 11.67 -22.80 -24.03
CA GLN A 29 11.53 -21.58 -24.82
C GLN A 29 10.60 -21.76 -26.03
N ILE A 30 10.60 -22.94 -26.67
CA ILE A 30 9.88 -23.16 -27.93
C ILE A 30 8.51 -23.83 -27.77
N ILE A 31 8.28 -24.56 -26.67
CA ILE A 31 6.97 -25.19 -26.43
C ILE A 31 5.87 -24.13 -26.28
N ASN A 32 4.72 -24.38 -26.88
CA ASN A 32 3.54 -23.52 -26.82
C ASN A 32 2.26 -24.39 -26.85
N ALA A 33 1.09 -23.76 -26.80
CA ALA A 33 -0.20 -24.47 -26.76
C ALA A 33 -0.43 -25.36 -28.00
N ASP A 34 0.03 -24.94 -29.19
CA ASP A 34 -0.21 -25.66 -30.45
C ASP A 34 0.51 -27.01 -30.50
N TYR A 35 1.60 -27.16 -29.73
CA TYR A 35 2.35 -28.42 -29.63
C TYR A 35 1.51 -29.50 -28.94
N PHE A 36 0.50 -29.11 -28.16
CA PHE A 36 -0.31 -30.01 -27.34
C PHE A 36 -1.73 -30.21 -27.89
N LEU A 37 -1.96 -29.88 -29.16
CA LEU A 37 -3.18 -30.29 -29.85
C LEU A 37 -3.28 -31.82 -29.92
N PRO A 38 -4.50 -32.39 -29.89
CA PRO A 38 -4.70 -33.84 -29.89
C PRO A 38 -3.89 -34.53 -30.99
N SER A 39 -2.92 -35.35 -30.59
CA SER A 39 -2.06 -36.09 -31.51
C SER A 39 -1.59 -37.41 -30.90
N PRO A 40 -1.27 -38.43 -31.71
CA PRO A 40 -0.74 -39.70 -31.22
C PRO A 40 0.64 -39.55 -30.54
N HIS A 41 1.29 -38.40 -30.68
CA HIS A 41 2.59 -38.11 -30.06
C HIS A 41 2.46 -37.64 -28.60
N LEU A 42 1.27 -37.18 -28.16
CA LEU A 42 1.07 -36.73 -26.79
C LEU A 42 1.24 -37.85 -25.77
N GLN A 43 0.75 -39.07 -26.07
CA GLN A 43 0.95 -40.21 -25.18
C GLN A 43 2.44 -40.53 -24.99
N LYS A 44 3.23 -40.46 -26.07
CA LYS A 44 4.69 -40.67 -26.01
C LYS A 44 5.39 -39.54 -25.23
N TRP A 45 4.91 -38.31 -25.39
CA TRP A 45 5.37 -37.16 -24.61
C TRP A 45 5.14 -37.34 -23.12
N SER A 46 3.91 -37.64 -22.72
CA SER A 46 3.55 -37.88 -21.32
C SER A 46 4.33 -39.06 -20.72
N LEU A 47 4.47 -40.17 -21.46
CA LEU A 47 5.28 -41.31 -21.01
C LEU A 47 6.75 -40.94 -20.83
N ARG A 48 7.32 -40.12 -21.73
CA ARG A 48 8.71 -39.68 -21.61
C ARG A 48 8.91 -38.77 -20.40
N ILE A 49 7.99 -37.85 -20.13
CA ILE A 49 8.01 -37.03 -18.91
C ILE A 49 7.95 -37.92 -17.67
N THR A 50 7.01 -38.87 -17.62
CA THR A 50 6.89 -39.80 -16.48
C THR A 50 8.15 -40.65 -16.30
N SER A 51 8.78 -41.09 -17.39
CA SER A 51 10.08 -41.79 -17.33
C SER A 51 11.18 -40.91 -16.74
N LEU A 52 11.26 -39.63 -17.12
CA LEU A 52 12.24 -38.68 -16.57
C LEU A 52 11.99 -38.44 -15.08
N LEU A 53 10.73 -38.29 -14.66
CA LEU A 53 10.34 -38.13 -13.25
C LEU A 53 10.75 -39.33 -12.37
N HIS A 54 10.77 -40.54 -12.94
CA HIS A 54 11.23 -41.76 -12.27
C HIS A 54 12.74 -42.03 -12.43
N SER A 55 13.48 -41.15 -13.11
CA SER A 55 14.91 -41.34 -13.32
C SER A 55 15.67 -41.33 -11.99
N LYS A 56 16.72 -42.16 -11.93
CA LYS A 56 17.67 -42.18 -10.81
C LYS A 56 18.58 -40.95 -10.83
N GLU A 57 18.78 -40.34 -12.00
CA GLU A 57 19.60 -39.15 -12.16
C GLU A 57 18.84 -37.90 -11.71
N ALA A 58 19.42 -37.13 -10.79
CA ALA A 58 18.80 -35.91 -10.28
C ALA A 58 18.56 -34.88 -11.40
N GLY A 59 19.48 -34.74 -12.36
CA GLY A 59 19.30 -33.84 -13.50
C GLY A 59 18.08 -34.22 -14.34
N ALA A 60 17.95 -35.49 -14.71
CA ALA A 60 16.84 -35.98 -15.53
C ALA A 60 15.49 -35.84 -14.82
N LYS A 61 15.44 -36.13 -13.52
CA LYS A 61 14.24 -35.92 -12.69
C LYS A 61 13.84 -34.44 -12.63
N TRP A 62 14.80 -33.54 -12.45
CA TRP A 62 14.55 -32.10 -12.49
C TRP A 62 14.02 -31.66 -13.86
N ALA A 63 14.62 -32.11 -14.95
CA ALA A 63 14.13 -31.84 -16.30
C ALA A 63 12.69 -32.37 -16.50
N GLY A 64 12.38 -33.56 -15.99
CA GLY A 64 11.03 -34.12 -15.98
C GLY A 64 10.01 -33.21 -15.26
N LEU A 65 10.36 -32.67 -14.08
CA LEU A 65 9.49 -31.73 -13.34
C LEU A 65 9.25 -30.44 -14.11
N CYS A 66 10.30 -29.86 -14.71
CA CYS A 66 10.21 -28.64 -15.50
C CYS A 66 9.37 -28.83 -16.76
N LEU A 67 9.52 -29.97 -17.46
CA LEU A 67 8.71 -30.30 -18.64
C LEU A 67 7.25 -30.57 -18.28
N ALA A 68 6.99 -31.28 -17.17
CA ALA A 68 5.63 -31.48 -16.65
C ALA A 68 4.98 -30.14 -16.31
N HIS A 69 5.72 -29.23 -15.68
CA HIS A 69 5.25 -27.89 -15.34
C HIS A 69 4.96 -27.06 -16.60
N GLY A 70 5.88 -27.03 -17.57
CA GLY A 70 5.68 -26.36 -18.85
C GLY A 70 4.46 -26.92 -19.60
N THR A 71 4.35 -28.24 -19.70
CA THR A 71 3.19 -28.92 -20.30
C THR A 71 1.89 -28.51 -19.60
N SER A 72 1.90 -28.41 -18.26
CA SER A 72 0.73 -28.01 -17.48
C SER A 72 0.29 -26.56 -17.70
N LEU A 73 1.23 -25.67 -18.06
CA LEU A 73 0.92 -24.28 -18.39
C LEU A 73 0.29 -24.13 -19.78
N TYR A 74 0.68 -24.97 -20.74
CA TYR A 74 0.26 -24.87 -22.15
C TYR A 74 -0.90 -25.79 -22.52
N SER A 75 -1.15 -26.87 -21.77
CA SER A 75 -2.25 -27.80 -22.04
C SER A 75 -2.91 -28.33 -20.77
N LYS A 76 -4.09 -27.77 -20.49
CA LYS A 76 -4.91 -28.17 -19.35
C LYS A 76 -5.42 -29.63 -19.47
N SER A 77 -5.74 -30.08 -20.68
CA SER A 77 -6.22 -31.45 -20.91
C SER A 77 -5.14 -32.49 -20.58
N VAL A 78 -3.95 -32.33 -21.15
CA VAL A 78 -2.79 -33.23 -20.89
C VAL A 78 -2.42 -33.21 -19.42
N MET A 79 -2.45 -32.05 -18.78
CA MET A 79 -2.23 -31.92 -17.34
C MET A 79 -3.23 -32.75 -16.54
N ILE A 80 -4.55 -32.63 -16.81
CA ILE A 80 -5.59 -33.36 -16.07
C ILE A 80 -5.37 -34.88 -16.17
N GLU A 81 -5.06 -35.38 -17.36
CA GLU A 81 -4.80 -36.80 -17.61
C GLU A 81 -3.58 -37.33 -16.84
N CYS A 82 -2.53 -36.52 -16.72
CA CYS A 82 -1.25 -36.95 -16.13
C CYS A 82 -1.05 -36.53 -14.66
N ALA A 83 -1.89 -35.64 -14.13
CA ALA A 83 -1.68 -34.99 -12.84
C ALA A 83 -1.54 -35.98 -11.67
N GLN A 84 -2.37 -37.02 -11.62
CA GLN A 84 -2.31 -38.01 -10.53
C GLN A 84 -0.95 -38.72 -10.48
N SER A 85 -0.42 -39.09 -11.65
CA SER A 85 0.91 -39.70 -11.79
C SER A 85 2.00 -38.72 -11.36
N TRP A 86 1.96 -37.49 -11.86
CA TRP A 86 2.99 -36.48 -11.59
C TRP A 86 3.00 -36.04 -10.12
N LEU A 87 1.82 -35.84 -9.52
CA LEU A 87 1.68 -35.51 -8.09
C LEU A 87 2.19 -36.64 -7.19
N GLY A 88 1.98 -37.90 -7.58
CA GLY A 88 2.48 -39.06 -6.85
C GLY A 88 4.01 -39.08 -6.69
N ILE A 89 4.73 -38.44 -7.61
CA ILE A 89 6.19 -38.31 -7.59
C ILE A 89 6.62 -36.98 -6.95
N ALA A 90 5.97 -35.87 -7.32
CA ALA A 90 6.35 -34.53 -6.90
C ALA A 90 6.11 -34.27 -5.40
N LEU A 91 5.02 -34.78 -4.82
CA LEU A 91 4.72 -34.55 -3.40
C LEU A 91 5.76 -35.17 -2.44
N PRO A 92 6.18 -36.44 -2.62
CA PRO A 92 7.26 -37.01 -1.80
C PRO A 92 8.60 -36.29 -1.93
N ILE A 93 8.90 -35.64 -3.05
CA ILE A 93 10.14 -34.86 -3.23
C ILE A 93 10.19 -33.70 -2.24
N LEU A 94 9.05 -33.05 -1.96
CA LEU A 94 8.98 -31.87 -1.08
C LEU A 94 9.23 -32.16 0.40
N THR A 95 9.02 -33.40 0.85
CA THR A 95 9.26 -33.82 2.23
C THR A 95 10.60 -34.50 2.43
N ARG A 96 11.33 -34.78 1.34
CA ARG A 96 12.67 -35.39 1.37
C ARG A 96 13.75 -34.32 1.33
N LYS A 97 14.95 -34.70 1.78
CA LYS A 97 16.15 -33.88 1.64
C LYS A 97 16.67 -33.96 0.21
N GLU A 98 16.06 -33.19 -0.67
CA GLU A 98 16.43 -33.04 -2.08
C GLU A 98 17.11 -31.69 -2.31
N SER A 99 17.73 -31.48 -3.47
CA SER A 99 18.37 -30.20 -3.80
C SER A 99 17.34 -29.07 -3.94
N SER A 100 17.71 -27.84 -3.59
CA SER A 100 16.82 -26.67 -3.70
C SER A 100 16.16 -26.52 -5.10
N PRO A 101 16.89 -26.66 -6.23
CA PRO A 101 16.28 -26.61 -7.56
C PRO A 101 15.19 -27.67 -7.78
N MET A 102 15.38 -28.87 -7.23
CA MET A 102 14.40 -29.96 -7.30
C MET A 102 13.14 -29.62 -6.51
N LEU A 103 13.31 -29.10 -5.28
CA LEU A 103 12.20 -28.69 -4.42
C LEU A 103 11.39 -27.56 -5.08
N LYS A 104 12.07 -26.55 -5.65
CA LYS A 104 11.43 -25.43 -6.38
C LYS A 104 10.65 -25.94 -7.61
N ALA A 105 11.23 -26.84 -8.40
CA ALA A 105 10.58 -27.42 -9.57
C ALA A 105 9.33 -28.24 -9.19
N ALA A 106 9.44 -29.09 -8.16
CA ALA A 106 8.32 -29.90 -7.66
C ALA A 106 7.20 -29.01 -7.11
N LEU A 107 7.55 -27.97 -6.35
CA LEU A 107 6.58 -27.02 -5.79
C LEU A 107 5.84 -26.27 -6.91
N ASN A 108 6.57 -25.77 -7.92
CA ASN A 108 5.97 -25.09 -9.07
C ASN A 108 5.00 -26.00 -9.84
N LEU A 109 5.38 -27.26 -10.09
CA LEU A 109 4.52 -28.25 -10.72
C LEU A 109 3.23 -28.47 -9.91
N CYS A 110 3.35 -28.79 -8.61
CA CYS A 110 2.19 -28.99 -7.72
C CYS A 110 1.28 -27.75 -7.70
N ARG A 111 1.88 -26.55 -7.58
CA ARG A 111 1.14 -25.28 -7.60
C ARG A 111 0.33 -25.11 -8.89
N VAL A 112 0.91 -25.36 -10.05
CA VAL A 112 0.19 -25.22 -11.33
C VAL A 112 -0.94 -26.23 -11.43
N ILE A 113 -0.69 -27.51 -11.09
CA ILE A 113 -1.73 -28.55 -11.13
C ILE A 113 -2.93 -28.18 -10.25
N PHE A 114 -2.69 -27.78 -9.00
CA PHE A 114 -3.78 -27.43 -8.07
C PHE A 114 -4.48 -26.12 -8.39
N THR A 115 -3.89 -25.23 -9.20
CA THR A 115 -4.46 -23.90 -9.50
C THR A 115 -5.03 -23.75 -10.91
N SER A 116 -4.84 -24.72 -11.81
CA SER A 116 -5.21 -24.61 -13.23
C SER A 116 -6.50 -25.34 -13.61
N ALA A 117 -7.01 -26.22 -12.76
CA ALA A 117 -8.25 -26.98 -13.00
C ALA A 117 -9.31 -26.72 -11.91
N VAL A 118 -9.39 -25.46 -11.45
CA VAL A 118 -10.36 -25.04 -10.42
C VAL A 118 -11.79 -25.08 -10.96
N ASP A 119 -11.96 -24.96 -12.25
CA ASP A 119 -13.23 -25.02 -12.99
C ASP A 119 -13.66 -26.45 -13.36
N THR A 120 -12.87 -27.48 -13.02
CA THR A 120 -13.19 -28.89 -13.32
C THR A 120 -13.49 -29.64 -12.02
N PRO A 121 -14.78 -29.69 -11.58
CA PRO A 121 -15.14 -30.20 -10.25
C PRO A 121 -14.81 -31.69 -10.07
N GLU A 122 -14.87 -32.48 -11.13
CA GLU A 122 -14.49 -33.90 -11.08
C GLU A 122 -13.00 -34.07 -10.76
N PHE A 123 -12.13 -33.29 -11.41
CA PHE A 123 -10.71 -33.25 -11.11
C PHE A 123 -10.44 -32.77 -9.69
N GLN A 124 -11.18 -31.76 -9.23
CA GLN A 124 -11.07 -31.31 -7.85
C GLN A 124 -11.40 -32.43 -6.86
N ARG A 125 -12.48 -33.18 -7.10
CA ARG A 125 -12.95 -34.24 -6.21
C ARG A 125 -11.99 -35.44 -6.20
N GLN A 126 -11.55 -35.90 -7.36
CA GLN A 126 -10.78 -37.15 -7.51
C GLN A 126 -9.28 -36.96 -7.27
N VAL A 127 -8.71 -35.83 -7.71
CA VAL A 127 -7.26 -35.62 -7.71
C VAL A 127 -6.86 -34.54 -6.71
N SER A 128 -7.46 -33.34 -6.78
CA SER A 128 -6.94 -32.21 -6.00
C SER A 128 -7.24 -32.34 -4.51
N SER A 129 -8.51 -32.44 -4.12
CA SER A 129 -8.98 -32.49 -2.73
C SER A 129 -8.25 -33.51 -1.85
N PRO A 130 -8.01 -34.77 -2.27
CA PRO A 130 -7.28 -35.74 -1.44
C PRO A 130 -5.77 -35.47 -1.33
N ASN A 131 -5.18 -34.73 -2.28
CA ASN A 131 -3.75 -34.46 -2.31
C ASN A 131 -3.36 -33.10 -1.72
N VAL A 132 -4.25 -32.11 -1.70
CA VAL A 132 -4.01 -30.78 -1.10
C VAL A 132 -3.60 -30.85 0.38
N PRO A 133 -4.18 -31.69 1.27
CA PRO A 133 -3.70 -31.81 2.65
C PRO A 133 -2.23 -32.24 2.74
N LYS A 134 -1.83 -33.20 1.90
CA LYS A 134 -0.45 -33.70 1.85
C LYS A 134 0.50 -32.62 1.33
N PHE A 135 0.06 -31.88 0.31
CA PHE A 135 0.83 -30.74 -0.19
C PHE A 135 0.99 -29.65 0.87
N ASN A 136 -0.09 -29.32 1.59
CA ASN A 136 -0.04 -28.33 2.65
C ASN A 136 0.93 -28.73 3.78
N ALA A 137 0.91 -29.99 4.20
CA ALA A 137 1.87 -30.51 5.18
C ALA A 137 3.31 -30.41 4.68
N ALA A 138 3.55 -30.70 3.39
CA ALA A 138 4.87 -30.54 2.78
C ALA A 138 5.32 -29.07 2.71
N LEU A 139 4.41 -28.14 2.41
CA LEU A 139 4.72 -26.70 2.40
C LEU A 139 5.06 -26.19 3.81
N ILE A 140 4.31 -26.62 4.84
CA ILE A 140 4.64 -26.33 6.24
C ILE A 140 6.03 -26.87 6.58
N TYR A 141 6.33 -28.12 6.21
CA TYR A 141 7.66 -28.71 6.39
C TYR A 141 8.76 -27.87 5.73
N CYS A 142 8.55 -27.40 4.48
CA CYS A 142 9.50 -26.52 3.80
C CYS A 142 9.69 -25.18 4.53
N LEU A 143 8.62 -24.57 5.06
CA LEU A 143 8.71 -23.29 5.79
C LEU A 143 9.52 -23.41 7.07
N GLU A 144 9.39 -24.53 7.79
CA GLU A 144 10.07 -24.75 9.06
C GLU A 144 11.51 -25.23 8.89
N ASN A 145 11.75 -26.16 7.95
CA ASN A 145 13.01 -26.90 7.89
C ASN A 145 13.98 -26.43 6.80
N SER A 146 13.51 -25.66 5.81
CA SER A 146 14.39 -25.16 4.73
C SER A 146 15.27 -24.01 5.24
N LEU A 147 16.53 -23.98 4.78
CA LEU A 147 17.42 -22.82 4.92
C LEU A 147 17.31 -21.87 3.72
N ASP A 148 16.79 -22.35 2.59
CA ASP A 148 16.64 -21.55 1.36
C ASP A 148 15.44 -20.60 1.48
N LEU A 149 15.74 -19.30 1.55
CA LEU A 149 14.77 -18.21 1.65
C LEU A 149 13.86 -18.16 0.43
N GLU A 150 14.37 -18.38 -0.78
CA GLU A 150 13.57 -18.33 -2.00
C GLU A 150 12.52 -19.44 -2.02
N LEU A 151 12.89 -20.64 -1.53
CA LEU A 151 11.93 -21.74 -1.39
C LEU A 151 10.84 -21.38 -0.37
N LYS A 152 11.17 -20.72 0.74
CA LYS A 152 10.18 -20.24 1.71
C LYS A 152 9.26 -19.18 1.09
N VAL A 153 9.80 -18.20 0.36
CA VAL A 153 9.00 -17.22 -0.39
C VAL A 153 8.03 -17.92 -1.34
N LEU A 154 8.53 -18.91 -2.11
CA LEU A 154 7.72 -19.66 -3.05
C LEU A 154 6.61 -20.47 -2.34
N ALA A 155 6.90 -21.06 -1.19
CA ALA A 155 5.92 -21.77 -0.37
C ALA A 155 4.85 -20.83 0.20
N LEU A 156 5.23 -19.67 0.77
CA LEU A 156 4.30 -18.65 1.26
C LEU A 156 3.37 -18.14 0.16
N LYS A 157 3.92 -17.79 -1.01
CA LYS A 157 3.14 -17.36 -2.18
C LYS A 157 2.19 -18.45 -2.68
N THR A 158 2.62 -19.71 -2.60
CA THR A 158 1.80 -20.85 -3.02
C THR A 158 0.63 -21.07 -2.07
N LEU A 159 0.87 -21.05 -0.76
CA LEU A 159 -0.20 -21.12 0.25
C LEU A 159 -1.19 -19.96 0.11
N THR A 160 -0.68 -18.74 -0.11
CA THR A 160 -1.50 -17.54 -0.32
C THR A 160 -2.50 -17.73 -1.46
N ARG A 161 -2.07 -18.41 -2.54
CA ARG A 161 -2.94 -18.70 -3.70
C ARG A 161 -3.86 -19.90 -3.49
N LEU A 162 -3.44 -20.91 -2.73
CA LEU A 162 -4.23 -22.14 -2.53
C LEU A 162 -5.35 -21.99 -1.51
N ILE A 163 -5.15 -21.22 -0.44
CA ILE A 163 -6.14 -21.06 0.63
C ILE A 163 -7.48 -20.53 0.09
N PRO A 164 -7.54 -19.50 -0.77
CA PRO A 164 -8.81 -19.06 -1.36
C PRO A 164 -9.50 -20.14 -2.23
N ILE A 165 -8.74 -21.04 -2.83
CA ILE A 165 -9.26 -22.11 -3.72
C ILE A 165 -9.78 -23.30 -2.89
N TYR A 166 -9.08 -23.69 -1.84
CA TYR A 166 -9.38 -24.88 -1.01
C TYR A 166 -9.56 -24.54 0.49
N PRO A 167 -10.39 -23.56 0.87
CA PRO A 167 -10.41 -23.02 2.24
C PRO A 167 -10.71 -24.08 3.31
N ASN A 168 -11.66 -24.98 3.02
CA ASN A 168 -12.06 -26.04 3.96
C ASN A 168 -10.92 -27.04 4.22
N VAL A 169 -10.08 -27.30 3.23
CA VAL A 169 -8.98 -28.27 3.31
C VAL A 169 -7.84 -27.73 4.20
N HIS A 170 -7.63 -26.41 4.18
CA HIS A 170 -6.62 -25.75 5.00
C HIS A 170 -7.07 -25.51 6.46
N ARG A 171 -8.35 -25.70 6.79
CA ARG A 171 -8.91 -25.39 8.12
C ARG A 171 -8.17 -26.09 9.28
N ALA A 172 -7.82 -27.37 9.12
CA ALA A 172 -7.11 -28.12 10.16
C ALA A 172 -5.71 -27.57 10.47
N ASN A 173 -5.12 -26.81 9.53
CA ASN A 173 -3.76 -26.29 9.63
C ASN A 173 -3.73 -24.78 9.94
N HIS A 174 -4.88 -24.15 10.19
CA HIS A 174 -4.96 -22.70 10.43
C HIS A 174 -4.04 -22.26 11.58
N THR A 175 -4.08 -22.94 12.73
CA THR A 175 -3.27 -22.59 13.90
C THR A 175 -1.78 -22.67 13.60
N SER A 176 -1.32 -23.76 12.96
CA SER A 176 0.08 -23.94 12.60
C SER A 176 0.56 -22.89 11.59
N LEU A 177 -0.24 -22.61 10.55
CA LEU A 177 0.08 -21.60 9.55
C LEU A 177 0.12 -20.20 10.16
N SER A 178 -0.85 -19.85 11.01
CA SER A 178 -0.89 -18.57 11.72
C SER A 178 0.35 -18.42 12.61
N ALA A 179 0.71 -19.44 13.40
CA ALA A 179 1.89 -19.40 14.25
C ALA A 179 3.20 -19.21 13.46
N ILE A 180 3.38 -19.92 12.35
CA ILE A 180 4.56 -19.78 11.48
C ILE A 180 4.65 -18.37 10.90
N VAL A 181 3.54 -17.84 10.38
CA VAL A 181 3.49 -16.52 9.77
C VAL A 181 3.75 -15.43 10.80
N LEU A 182 3.12 -15.51 11.98
CA LEU A 182 3.34 -14.57 13.07
C LEU A 182 4.78 -14.60 13.59
N ARG A 183 5.40 -15.79 13.65
CA ARG A 183 6.83 -15.93 13.97
C ARG A 183 7.70 -15.21 12.94
N ILE A 184 7.45 -15.41 11.63
CA ILE A 184 8.17 -14.71 10.56
C ILE A 184 7.98 -13.19 10.65
N LEU A 185 6.77 -12.72 10.96
CA LEU A 185 6.48 -11.30 11.11
C LEU A 185 7.12 -10.69 12.37
N ALA A 186 7.38 -11.48 13.41
CA ALA A 186 8.01 -11.06 14.66
C ALA A 186 9.56 -11.13 14.63
N GLU A 187 10.15 -12.11 13.93
CA GLU A 187 11.59 -12.39 13.91
C GLU A 187 12.33 -11.59 12.82
N GLN A 188 12.37 -10.26 12.94
CA GLN A 188 12.97 -9.38 11.92
C GLN A 188 14.40 -8.88 12.22
N SER A 189 15.13 -9.51 13.14
CA SER A 189 16.47 -9.04 13.48
C SER A 189 17.48 -9.20 12.34
N ASN A 190 17.22 -10.08 11.37
CA ASN A 190 18.15 -10.41 10.29
C ASN A 190 17.65 -9.90 8.93
N HIS A 191 18.50 -9.24 8.14
CA HIS A 191 18.19 -8.79 6.77
C HIS A 191 17.58 -9.92 5.89
N ALA A 192 18.04 -11.16 6.08
CA ALA A 192 17.50 -12.35 5.44
C ALA A 192 15.98 -12.54 5.62
N THR A 193 15.45 -12.21 6.81
CA THR A 193 14.03 -12.40 7.16
C THR A 193 13.13 -11.34 6.54
N LYS A 194 13.68 -10.15 6.21
CA LYS A 194 12.92 -9.05 5.56
C LYS A 194 12.30 -9.48 4.22
N ILE A 195 12.98 -10.36 3.49
CA ILE A 195 12.50 -10.93 2.22
C ILE A 195 11.24 -11.80 2.43
N LEU A 196 11.05 -12.36 3.63
CA LEU A 196 9.89 -13.20 3.96
C LEU A 196 8.70 -12.40 4.49
N THR A 197 8.91 -11.17 4.95
CA THR A 197 7.88 -10.34 5.60
C THR A 197 6.67 -10.10 4.70
N GLU A 198 6.88 -9.62 3.47
CA GLU A 198 5.79 -9.33 2.55
C GLU A 198 5.02 -10.59 2.12
N PRO A 199 5.67 -11.70 1.69
CA PRO A 199 4.97 -12.95 1.45
C PRO A 199 4.23 -13.52 2.67
N ALA A 200 4.77 -13.37 3.87
CA ALA A 200 4.13 -13.82 5.10
C ALA A 200 2.91 -12.97 5.45
N SER A 201 3.00 -11.65 5.31
CA SER A 201 1.88 -10.71 5.47
C SER A 201 0.73 -11.05 4.51
N LYS A 202 1.05 -11.27 3.23
CA LYS A 202 0.07 -11.72 2.23
C LYS A 202 -0.56 -13.07 2.58
N LEU A 203 0.22 -14.02 3.09
CA LEU A 203 -0.35 -15.28 3.57
C LEU A 203 -1.28 -15.06 4.77
N TYR A 204 -0.87 -14.25 5.75
CA TYR A 204 -1.69 -13.90 6.92
C TYR A 204 -3.04 -13.35 6.49
N SER A 205 -3.03 -12.45 5.51
CA SER A 205 -4.20 -11.75 5.02
C SER A 205 -5.29 -12.67 4.48
N VAL A 206 -4.94 -13.84 3.94
CA VAL A 206 -5.91 -14.82 3.39
C VAL A 206 -6.27 -15.94 4.38
N LEU A 207 -5.59 -16.06 5.52
CA LEU A 207 -5.84 -17.16 6.49
C LEU A 207 -7.25 -17.15 7.08
N HIS A 208 -7.91 -16.00 7.14
CA HIS A 208 -9.28 -15.91 7.63
C HIS A 208 -10.27 -16.72 6.77
N LEU A 209 -9.98 -16.93 5.49
CA LEU A 209 -10.83 -17.69 4.57
C LEU A 209 -11.00 -19.16 5.00
N THR A 210 -10.08 -19.70 5.81
CA THR A 210 -10.19 -21.07 6.34
C THR A 210 -11.35 -21.24 7.33
N GLY A 211 -11.92 -20.14 7.84
CA GLY A 211 -13.13 -20.13 8.67
C GLY A 211 -14.41 -20.51 7.91
N GLY A 212 -14.33 -20.68 6.58
CA GLY A 212 -15.47 -21.00 5.72
C GLY A 212 -16.49 -19.86 5.65
N LYS A 213 -17.71 -20.16 5.17
CA LYS A 213 -18.72 -19.13 4.88
C LYS A 213 -19.16 -18.29 6.09
N VAL A 214 -19.16 -18.88 7.29
CA VAL A 214 -19.67 -18.22 8.50
C VAL A 214 -18.53 -17.67 9.37
N GLY A 215 -17.45 -18.43 9.53
CA GLY A 215 -16.36 -18.06 10.43
C GLY A 215 -15.34 -17.09 9.83
N ALA A 216 -15.30 -16.92 8.50
CA ALA A 216 -14.27 -16.10 7.87
C ALA A 216 -14.31 -14.62 8.30
N ALA A 217 -15.50 -14.04 8.46
CA ALA A 217 -15.64 -12.65 8.92
C ALA A 217 -15.12 -12.48 10.36
N THR A 218 -15.42 -13.43 11.25
CA THR A 218 -14.95 -13.41 12.64
C THR A 218 -13.43 -13.59 12.72
N LEU A 219 -12.85 -14.51 11.93
CA LEU A 219 -11.40 -14.70 11.88
C LEU A 219 -10.68 -13.48 11.30
N TRP A 220 -11.26 -12.86 10.26
CA TRP A 220 -10.72 -11.63 9.67
C TRP A 220 -10.68 -10.52 10.71
N ARG A 221 -11.81 -10.33 11.41
CA ARG A 221 -11.92 -9.29 12.44
C ARG A 221 -10.91 -9.52 13.57
N LYS A 222 -10.82 -10.75 14.07
CA LYS A 222 -9.85 -11.15 15.09
C LYS A 222 -8.41 -10.88 14.62
N ALA A 223 -8.08 -11.23 13.38
CA ALA A 223 -6.75 -10.98 12.83
C ALA A 223 -6.41 -9.48 12.77
N VAL A 224 -7.36 -8.63 12.35
CA VAL A 224 -7.16 -7.17 12.35
C VAL A 224 -6.96 -6.65 13.78
N ASP A 225 -7.83 -7.03 14.73
CA ASP A 225 -7.72 -6.58 16.12
C ASP A 225 -6.38 -7.02 16.76
N GLU A 226 -5.93 -8.26 16.51
CA GLU A 226 -4.63 -8.76 16.97
C GLU A 226 -3.45 -7.98 16.38
N ARG A 227 -3.50 -7.62 15.09
CA ARG A 227 -2.43 -6.83 14.46
C ARG A 227 -2.44 -5.38 14.91
N VAL A 228 -3.61 -4.77 15.11
CA VAL A 228 -3.73 -3.42 15.69
C VAL A 228 -3.16 -3.41 17.09
N ALA A 229 -3.50 -4.38 17.94
CA ALA A 229 -2.93 -4.51 19.27
C ALA A 229 -1.40 -4.68 19.23
N SER A 230 -0.89 -5.56 18.35
CA SER A 230 0.55 -5.75 18.13
C SER A 230 1.27 -4.47 17.70
N ALA A 231 0.67 -3.69 16.81
CA ALA A 231 1.21 -2.40 16.37
C ALA A 231 1.26 -1.39 17.52
N TRP A 232 0.20 -1.32 18.34
CA TRP A 232 0.19 -0.48 19.54
C TRP A 232 1.27 -0.88 20.55
N THR A 233 1.43 -2.18 20.83
CA THR A 233 2.48 -2.66 21.73
C THR A 233 3.87 -2.26 21.22
N ALA A 234 4.11 -2.41 19.91
CA ALA A 234 5.38 -2.01 19.30
C ALA A 234 5.60 -0.48 19.35
N LEU A 235 4.55 0.31 19.10
CA LEU A 235 4.61 1.77 19.19
C LEU A 235 4.85 2.26 20.63
N SER A 236 4.14 1.69 21.61
CA SER A 236 4.34 2.02 23.03
C SER A 236 5.74 1.63 23.51
N ALA A 237 6.28 0.51 23.02
CA ALA A 237 7.66 0.14 23.26
C ALA A 237 8.59 1.20 22.64
N LEU A 238 8.40 1.62 21.40
CA LEU A 238 9.26 2.66 20.83
C LEU A 238 9.18 4.02 21.54
N ARG A 239 8.17 4.25 22.38
CA ARG A 239 7.91 5.53 23.04
C ARG A 239 8.24 5.53 24.53
N THR A 240 9.37 4.95 24.95
CA THR A 240 9.71 4.92 26.39
C THR A 240 10.10 6.27 26.95
N THR A 241 10.54 7.21 26.11
CA THR A 241 10.93 8.56 26.53
C THR A 241 9.83 9.63 26.33
N PHE A 242 8.62 9.24 25.92
CA PHE A 242 7.50 10.15 25.63
C PHE A 242 6.52 10.21 26.81
N PRO A 243 5.73 11.31 26.94
CA PRO A 243 4.72 11.40 27.99
C PRO A 243 3.70 10.26 27.88
N ALA A 244 3.40 9.61 29.00
CA ALA A 244 2.43 8.53 29.04
C ALA A 244 1.05 9.08 28.62
N SER A 245 0.49 8.53 27.55
CA SER A 245 -0.90 8.80 27.18
C SER A 245 -1.82 8.31 28.30
N VAL A 246 -2.79 9.13 28.70
CA VAL A 246 -3.76 8.88 29.79
C VAL A 246 -4.51 7.55 29.64
N ASP A 247 -4.61 7.01 28.42
CA ASP A 247 -5.29 5.75 28.14
C ASP A 247 -4.40 4.50 28.31
N GLN A 248 -3.09 4.65 28.51
CA GLN A 248 -2.16 3.51 28.62
C GLN A 248 -2.00 3.03 30.07
N ASN A 249 -3.09 2.55 30.69
CA ASN A 249 -3.03 1.84 31.98
C ASN A 249 -2.49 0.39 31.88
N GLN A 250 -1.94 -0.01 30.73
CA GLN A 250 -1.27 -1.30 30.60
C GLN A 250 0.15 -1.17 31.16
N GLN A 251 0.36 -1.77 32.34
CA GLN A 251 1.67 -1.91 32.98
C GLN A 251 2.69 -2.45 31.97
N GLN A 252 3.60 -1.58 31.53
CA GLN A 252 4.77 -2.01 30.77
C GLN A 252 5.65 -2.79 31.74
N THR A 253 5.81 -4.10 31.51
CA THR A 253 6.84 -4.87 32.19
C THR A 253 8.20 -4.37 31.68
N PRO A 254 9.10 -3.86 32.55
CA PRO A 254 10.43 -3.47 32.14
C PRO A 254 11.12 -4.67 31.51
N ILE A 255 11.41 -4.60 30.21
CA ILE A 255 12.22 -5.60 29.54
C ILE A 255 13.67 -5.17 29.78
N GLU A 256 14.36 -5.86 30.69
CA GLU A 256 15.81 -5.76 30.89
C GLU A 256 16.54 -6.35 29.66
N THR A 257 16.54 -5.62 28.54
CA THR A 257 17.44 -5.89 27.42
C THR A 257 18.56 -4.88 27.44
N ASP A 258 19.81 -5.36 27.57
CA ASP A 258 21.00 -4.54 27.81
C ASP A 258 21.39 -3.59 26.65
N ASP A 259 20.83 -3.73 25.44
CA ASP A 259 21.14 -2.87 24.28
C ASP A 259 19.88 -2.20 23.69
N PRO A 260 19.67 -0.89 23.92
CA PRO A 260 18.56 -0.14 23.35
C PRO A 260 18.55 -0.11 21.82
N SER A 261 19.70 -0.30 21.15
CA SER A 261 19.80 -0.30 19.69
C SER A 261 19.08 -1.49 19.06
N ILE A 262 19.30 -2.68 19.64
CA ILE A 262 18.68 -3.93 19.19
C ILE A 262 17.18 -3.88 19.46
N TRP A 263 16.80 -3.41 20.65
CA TRP A 263 15.42 -3.35 21.06
C TRP A 263 14.59 -2.36 20.24
N THR A 264 15.13 -1.16 19.99
CA THR A 264 14.50 -0.14 19.14
C THR A 264 14.27 -0.69 17.73
N LEU A 265 15.31 -1.29 17.12
CA LEU A 265 15.21 -1.89 15.79
C LEU A 265 14.15 -3.01 15.74
N LEU A 266 14.10 -3.86 16.77
CA LEU A 266 13.13 -4.94 16.86
C LEU A 266 11.69 -4.40 16.87
N ASN A 267 11.41 -3.37 17.67
CA ASN A 267 10.06 -2.82 17.77
C ASN A 267 9.65 -2.03 16.52
N ILE A 268 10.57 -1.34 15.84
CA ILE A 268 10.29 -0.74 14.51
C ILE A 268 9.88 -1.80 13.52
N ASN A 269 10.63 -2.89 13.45
CA ASN A 269 10.33 -3.97 12.51
C ASN A 269 8.99 -4.66 12.84
N ARG A 270 8.66 -4.83 14.12
CA ARG A 270 7.35 -5.34 14.56
C ARG A 270 6.21 -4.39 14.23
N LEU A 271 6.42 -3.09 14.38
CA LEU A 271 5.45 -2.07 14.01
C LEU A 271 5.21 -2.12 12.50
N HIS A 272 6.28 -2.05 11.71
CA HIS A 272 6.24 -2.18 10.24
C HIS A 272 5.52 -3.45 9.79
N SER A 273 5.85 -4.61 10.36
CA SER A 273 5.23 -5.89 9.97
C SER A 273 3.76 -5.99 10.36
N SER A 274 3.38 -5.42 11.51
CA SER A 274 1.99 -5.36 11.96
C SER A 274 1.15 -4.46 11.06
N VAL A 275 1.70 -3.31 10.69
CA VAL A 275 1.08 -2.36 9.75
C VAL A 275 0.89 -3.01 8.39
N LEU A 276 1.95 -3.61 7.83
CA LEU A 276 1.87 -4.28 6.55
C LEU A 276 0.78 -5.36 6.54
N ALA A 277 0.68 -6.16 7.62
CA ALA A 277 -0.36 -7.16 7.78
C ALA A 277 -1.78 -6.58 7.87
N ILE A 278 -1.96 -5.44 8.56
CA ILE A 278 -3.23 -4.72 8.59
C ILE A 278 -3.61 -4.29 7.17
N CYS A 279 -2.67 -3.70 6.43
CA CYS A 279 -2.93 -3.21 5.08
C CYS A 279 -3.27 -4.33 4.10
N ASP A 280 -2.54 -5.45 4.14
CA ASP A 280 -2.86 -6.63 3.31
C ASP A 280 -4.22 -7.24 3.72
N LEU A 281 -4.56 -7.30 5.01
CA LEU A 281 -5.88 -7.75 5.48
C LEU A 281 -7.02 -6.87 4.96
N LEU A 282 -6.84 -5.55 5.00
CA LEU A 282 -7.79 -4.55 4.54
C LEU A 282 -7.99 -4.59 3.01
N ARG A 283 -6.98 -5.01 2.25
CA ARG A 283 -7.04 -5.18 0.78
C ARG A 283 -7.58 -6.54 0.34
N THR A 284 -7.60 -7.52 1.23
CA THR A 284 -8.00 -8.87 0.87
C THR A 284 -9.50 -8.95 0.65
N THR A 285 -9.91 -9.52 -0.48
CA THR A 285 -11.31 -9.72 -0.82
C THR A 285 -11.98 -10.71 0.12
N THR A 286 -13.12 -10.34 0.70
CA THR A 286 -13.94 -11.23 1.51
C THR A 286 -15.21 -11.62 0.75
N SER A 287 -15.70 -12.84 0.95
CA SER A 287 -16.96 -13.30 0.33
C SER A 287 -18.22 -12.72 0.99
N ARG A 288 -18.06 -12.12 2.17
CA ARG A 288 -19.12 -11.47 2.94
C ARG A 288 -18.62 -10.14 3.48
N PRO A 289 -19.52 -9.16 3.70
CA PRO A 289 -19.18 -7.93 4.41
C PRO A 289 -18.55 -8.23 5.77
N VAL A 290 -17.51 -7.47 6.13
CA VAL A 290 -16.82 -7.56 7.42
C VAL A 290 -16.90 -6.22 8.14
N GLN A 291 -16.90 -6.25 9.48
CA GLN A 291 -16.92 -5.03 10.29
C GLN A 291 -15.50 -4.50 10.52
N VAL A 292 -15.17 -3.38 9.90
CA VAL A 292 -13.85 -2.77 9.98
C VAL A 292 -13.70 -1.95 11.28
N PRO A 293 -12.62 -2.10 12.06
CA PRO A 293 -12.35 -1.28 13.26
C PRO A 293 -11.87 0.13 12.90
N ILE A 294 -12.72 0.96 12.28
CA ILE A 294 -12.32 2.29 11.84
C ILE A 294 -11.79 3.13 13.01
N GLY A 295 -12.44 3.09 14.18
CA GLY A 295 -11.98 3.82 15.37
C GLY A 295 -10.57 3.44 15.84
N PRO A 296 -10.28 2.17 16.17
CA PRO A 296 -8.92 1.73 16.52
C PRO A 296 -7.87 1.99 15.43
N LEU A 297 -8.22 1.82 14.15
CA LEU A 297 -7.31 2.09 13.04
C LEU A 297 -6.99 3.58 12.91
N THR A 298 -8.01 4.44 13.01
CA THR A 298 -7.88 5.89 13.02
C THR A 298 -6.99 6.34 14.17
N ARG A 299 -7.26 5.86 15.39
CA ARG A 299 -6.43 6.20 16.57
C ARG A 299 -4.98 5.77 16.39
N LEU A 300 -4.73 4.59 15.84
CA LEU A 300 -3.37 4.11 15.56
C LEU A 300 -2.67 4.99 14.53
N ALA A 301 -3.36 5.32 13.43
CA ALA A 301 -2.84 6.19 12.38
C ALA A 301 -2.53 7.60 12.93
N THR A 302 -3.47 8.22 13.64
CA THR A 302 -3.25 9.50 14.30
C THR A 302 -2.07 9.43 15.25
N ALA A 303 -1.98 8.41 16.11
CA ALA A 303 -0.89 8.31 17.06
C ALA A 303 0.47 8.15 16.41
N LEU A 304 0.56 7.49 15.24
CA LEU A 304 1.79 7.34 14.47
C LEU A 304 2.20 8.63 13.76
N ILE A 305 1.21 9.40 13.30
CA ILE A 305 1.39 10.71 12.69
C ILE A 305 1.78 11.73 13.76
N THR A 306 1.15 11.75 14.93
CA THR A 306 1.44 12.76 15.96
C THR A 306 2.78 12.55 16.66
N VAL A 307 3.49 11.44 16.42
CA VAL A 307 4.83 11.23 16.98
C VAL A 307 5.80 12.23 16.37
N THR A 308 6.04 13.32 17.08
CA THR A 308 6.97 14.39 16.69
C THR A 308 8.06 14.52 17.73
N GLY A 309 9.22 15.06 17.34
CA GLY A 309 10.37 15.20 18.24
C GLY A 309 10.18 16.22 19.36
N ASP A 310 9.17 17.07 19.22
CA ASP A 310 8.90 18.20 20.10
C ASP A 310 8.17 17.81 21.38
N GLU A 311 7.66 16.57 21.48
CA GLU A 311 7.05 16.08 22.70
C GLU A 311 8.11 15.95 23.81
N GLN A 312 8.15 16.90 24.74
CA GLN A 312 9.01 16.84 25.92
C GLN A 312 8.30 16.08 27.04
N SER A 313 8.91 15.00 27.53
CA SER A 313 8.49 14.34 28.77
C SER A 313 9.19 14.98 29.96
N GLU A 314 8.45 15.18 31.05
CA GLU A 314 9.00 15.56 32.34
C GLU A 314 9.62 14.32 33.00
N GLY A 315 10.96 14.19 32.96
CA GLY A 315 11.65 13.06 33.58
C GLY A 315 13.12 12.93 33.20
N HIS A 316 13.88 12.17 33.98
CA HIS A 316 15.25 11.78 33.63
C HIS A 316 15.21 10.52 32.77
N PHE A 317 15.48 10.67 31.47
CA PHE A 317 15.66 9.57 30.53
C PHE A 317 17.08 9.62 29.95
N ASP A 318 17.57 8.48 29.45
CA ASP A 318 18.85 8.43 28.75
C ASP A 318 18.73 9.19 27.40
N PRO A 319 19.49 10.28 27.19
CA PRO A 319 19.45 11.04 25.94
C PRO A 319 19.80 10.20 24.71
N THR A 320 20.59 9.14 24.89
CA THR A 320 20.98 8.22 23.81
C THR A 320 19.76 7.43 23.31
N VAL A 321 18.93 6.94 24.24
CA VAL A 321 17.69 6.22 23.91
C VAL A 321 16.73 7.14 23.17
N ARG A 322 16.51 8.37 23.68
CA ARG A 322 15.66 9.36 23.01
C ARG A 322 16.15 9.69 21.60
N ALA A 323 17.44 9.93 21.43
CA ALA A 323 18.01 10.21 20.11
C ALA A 323 17.81 9.05 19.12
N MET A 324 17.87 7.80 19.59
CA MET A 324 17.58 6.62 18.76
C MET A 324 16.10 6.45 18.44
N GLU A 325 15.21 6.69 19.41
CA GLU A 325 13.76 6.70 19.19
C GLU A 325 13.41 7.74 18.12
N LEU A 326 13.85 9.00 18.30
CA LEU A 326 13.60 10.11 17.36
C LEU A 326 14.15 9.85 15.96
N LYS A 327 15.42 9.44 15.86
CA LYS A 327 16.06 9.17 14.57
C LYS A 327 15.34 8.07 13.76
N ARG A 328 14.66 7.17 14.45
CA ARG A 328 13.99 6.02 13.82
C ARG A 328 12.49 6.21 13.63
N MET A 329 11.89 7.13 14.38
CA MET A 329 10.53 7.63 14.20
C MET A 329 10.44 8.70 13.10
N ASP A 330 11.55 8.98 12.43
CA ASP A 330 11.65 9.80 11.23
C ASP A 330 10.45 9.60 10.28
N PRO A 331 9.95 10.67 9.60
CA PRO A 331 8.81 10.63 8.66
C PRO A 331 8.80 9.46 7.65
N SER A 332 9.95 8.83 7.38
CA SER A 332 10.00 7.56 6.65
C SER A 332 9.11 6.47 7.24
N LEU A 333 8.92 6.39 8.57
CA LEU A 333 8.00 5.46 9.22
C LEU A 333 6.53 5.85 9.01
N ALA A 334 6.22 7.15 8.99
CA ALA A 334 4.90 7.66 8.64
C ALA A 334 4.56 7.34 7.17
N SER A 335 5.53 7.38 6.26
CA SER A 335 5.31 7.05 4.84
C SER A 335 4.86 5.59 4.62
N ILE A 336 5.39 4.66 5.42
CA ILE A 336 5.05 3.23 5.39
C ILE A 336 3.57 2.99 5.72
N LEU A 337 2.98 3.85 6.55
CA LEU A 337 1.59 3.77 6.99
C LEU A 337 0.64 4.52 6.08
N THR A 338 1.02 5.75 5.73
CA THR A 338 0.17 6.66 4.96
C THR A 338 -0.11 6.09 3.58
N HIS A 339 0.88 5.53 2.89
CA HIS A 339 0.65 5.04 1.53
C HIS A 339 -0.34 3.86 1.47
N PRO A 340 -0.23 2.81 2.29
CA PRO A 340 -1.21 1.73 2.24
C PRO A 340 -2.58 2.09 2.81
N PHE A 341 -2.62 2.95 3.83
CA PHE A 341 -3.86 3.44 4.42
C PHE A 341 -4.60 4.37 3.46
N TYR A 342 -3.88 5.23 2.75
CA TYR A 342 -4.42 6.07 1.67
C TYR A 342 -5.04 5.21 0.56
N GLN A 343 -4.32 4.19 0.07
CA GLN A 343 -4.87 3.27 -0.93
C GLN A 343 -6.13 2.55 -0.43
N TYR A 344 -6.21 2.26 0.87
CA TYR A 344 -7.44 1.72 1.46
C TYR A 344 -8.55 2.78 1.47
N CYS A 345 -8.29 4.00 1.92
CA CYS A 345 -9.29 5.05 1.97
C CYS A 345 -9.83 5.41 0.57
N ASP A 346 -9.01 5.37 -0.47
CA ASP A 346 -9.46 5.59 -1.86
C ASP A 346 -10.36 4.45 -2.37
N ALA A 347 -10.07 3.20 -1.97
CA ALA A 347 -10.92 2.05 -2.31
C ALA A 347 -12.31 2.11 -1.63
N PHE A 348 -12.44 2.83 -0.51
CA PHE A 348 -13.68 2.96 0.26
C PHE A 348 -14.22 4.40 0.20
N ARG A 349 -14.54 4.88 -1.01
CA ARG A 349 -15.41 6.06 -1.19
C ARG A 349 -16.83 5.67 -0.74
N PRO A 350 -17.50 6.31 0.25
CA PRO A 350 -17.22 7.59 0.90
C PRO A 350 -17.14 7.46 2.44
N LEU A 351 -15.94 7.52 3.02
CA LEU A 351 -15.85 7.64 4.47
C LEU A 351 -16.11 9.10 4.90
N PRO A 352 -16.97 9.36 5.90
CA PRO A 352 -17.41 10.70 6.31
C PRO A 352 -16.34 11.53 7.06
N HIS A 353 -15.07 11.11 7.07
CA HIS A 353 -13.99 11.80 7.78
C HIS A 353 -12.87 12.21 6.82
N PRO A 354 -13.08 13.27 6.00
CA PRO A 354 -12.02 13.86 5.18
C PRO A 354 -10.83 14.35 6.01
N PHE A 355 -11.02 14.61 7.31
CA PHE A 355 -9.96 15.02 8.24
C PHE A 355 -8.79 14.03 8.35
N LEU A 356 -9.03 12.72 8.19
CA LEU A 356 -7.92 11.75 8.21
C LEU A 356 -7.00 11.88 7.00
N TYR A 357 -7.53 12.26 5.85
CA TYR A 357 -6.70 12.59 4.69
C TYR A 357 -5.84 13.81 4.99
N LEU A 358 -6.39 14.79 5.71
CA LEU A 358 -5.72 16.05 6.03
C LEU A 358 -4.54 15.89 6.98
N TYR A 359 -4.66 15.02 7.99
CA TYR A 359 -3.57 14.76 8.94
C TYR A 359 -2.39 13.99 8.33
N CYS A 360 -2.59 13.28 7.21
CA CYS A 360 -1.53 12.52 6.55
C CYS A 360 -0.63 13.39 5.64
N ILE A 361 -1.06 14.60 5.29
CA ILE A 361 -0.41 15.47 4.30
C ILE A 361 0.92 16.07 4.81
N PRO A 362 1.02 16.61 6.05
CA PRO A 362 2.24 17.30 6.50
C PRO A 362 3.48 16.39 6.46
N PHE A 363 3.30 15.10 6.76
CA PHE A 363 4.38 14.11 6.82
C PHE A 363 4.96 13.74 5.46
N GLY A 364 4.23 13.95 4.37
CA GLY A 364 4.76 13.80 3.02
C GLY A 364 5.62 14.99 2.59
N ALA A 365 5.39 16.17 3.18
CA ALA A 365 6.11 17.41 2.85
C ALA A 365 7.46 17.54 3.58
N GLU A 366 7.61 16.89 4.75
CA GLU A 366 8.86 16.83 5.52
C GLU A 366 9.85 15.74 5.06
N LEU A 367 9.56 14.99 3.97
CA LEU A 367 10.58 14.14 3.37
C LEU A 367 11.70 15.04 2.81
N GLU A 368 12.81 15.15 3.55
CA GLU A 368 14.03 15.78 3.11
C GLU A 368 14.48 15.16 1.78
N VAL A 369 14.15 15.81 0.67
CA VAL A 369 14.82 15.57 -0.61
C VAL A 369 16.29 15.98 -0.40
N PRO A 370 17.28 15.10 -0.57
CA PRO A 370 18.69 15.42 -0.37
C PRO A 370 19.10 16.55 -1.33
N GLY A 371 19.13 17.78 -0.83
CA GLY A 371 19.28 19.00 -1.62
C GLY A 371 18.51 20.22 -1.08
N ALA A 372 17.50 20.04 -0.23
CA ALA A 372 16.74 21.14 0.38
C ALA A 372 17.37 21.71 1.68
N SER A 373 18.26 20.98 2.34
CA SER A 373 18.76 21.32 3.69
C SER A 373 19.88 22.37 3.75
N VAL A 374 20.33 22.94 2.62
CA VAL A 374 21.37 24.00 2.63
C VAL A 374 20.77 25.41 2.71
N VAL A 375 19.44 25.58 2.72
CA VAL A 375 18.79 26.90 2.57
C VAL A 375 17.84 27.27 3.72
N LEU A 376 17.68 26.43 4.76
CA LEU A 376 16.58 26.56 5.74
C LEU A 376 16.98 26.76 7.21
N ASP A 377 18.22 27.13 7.52
CA ASP A 377 18.61 27.52 8.89
C ASP A 377 18.44 29.05 9.07
N ASP A 378 17.22 29.53 9.34
CA ASP A 378 16.93 30.62 10.31
C ASP A 378 15.42 30.98 10.38
N ALA A 379 14.85 30.81 11.59
CA ALA A 379 13.59 31.33 12.15
C ALA A 379 12.28 30.47 12.10
N PRO A 380 11.40 30.55 13.15
CA PRO A 380 10.32 29.59 13.38
C PRO A 380 8.89 30.13 13.10
N ASN A 381 8.05 29.26 12.52
CA ASN A 381 6.56 29.21 12.49
C ASN A 381 5.96 29.16 11.06
N ALA A 382 5.31 28.03 10.74
CA ALA A 382 4.16 27.75 9.84
C ALA A 382 3.85 28.54 8.55
N THR A 383 4.66 29.51 8.11
CA THR A 383 4.51 30.21 6.82
C THR A 383 5.44 29.70 5.71
N ASP A 384 6.45 28.88 6.03
CA ASP A 384 7.53 28.56 5.08
C ASP A 384 7.56 27.11 4.61
N ALA A 385 6.49 26.66 3.95
CA ALA A 385 6.46 25.42 3.17
C ALA A 385 6.34 25.65 1.65
N LEU A 386 6.74 26.84 1.15
CA LEU A 386 6.76 27.13 -0.28
C LEU A 386 8.13 27.68 -0.71
N PRO A 387 8.78 27.10 -1.74
CA PRO A 387 10.04 27.60 -2.25
C PRO A 387 9.87 29.01 -2.83
N SER A 388 10.65 29.97 -2.32
CA SER A 388 10.78 31.31 -2.90
C SER A 388 11.48 31.24 -4.26
N PHE A 389 10.70 31.14 -5.34
CA PHE A 389 11.15 31.47 -6.69
C PHE A 389 11.14 33.00 -6.86
N GLY A 390 12.15 33.68 -6.30
CA GLY A 390 12.34 35.11 -6.47
C GLY A 390 12.87 35.44 -7.87
N PHE A 391 12.03 36.04 -8.72
CA PHE A 391 12.48 36.75 -9.92
C PHE A 391 13.21 38.03 -9.51
N SER A 392 14.47 38.16 -9.91
CA SER A 392 15.21 39.42 -9.83
C SER A 392 14.82 40.30 -11.02
N ASP A 393 14.18 41.44 -10.74
CA ASP A 393 14.01 42.52 -11.70
C ASP A 393 15.38 43.17 -12.03
N PRO A 394 15.63 43.59 -13.28
CA PRO A 394 16.85 44.28 -13.65
C PRO A 394 16.77 45.74 -13.18
N GLU A 395 17.51 46.08 -12.12
CA GLU A 395 17.64 47.46 -11.69
C GLU A 395 18.25 48.35 -12.78
N ARG A 396 17.54 49.45 -12.99
CA ARG A 396 17.84 50.58 -13.87
C ARG A 396 18.93 51.42 -13.22
N GLY A 397 20.01 51.63 -13.96
CA GLY A 397 21.16 52.40 -13.49
C GLY A 397 20.84 53.86 -13.19
N ASP A 398 21.54 54.40 -12.19
CA ASP A 398 21.70 55.82 -11.96
C ASP A 398 23.18 56.13 -11.68
N ASP A 399 23.71 57.05 -12.48
CA ASP A 399 25.09 57.55 -12.42
C ASP A 399 25.20 58.70 -11.41
N ALA A 400 26.19 58.67 -10.50
CA ALA A 400 26.78 59.88 -9.92
C ALA A 400 28.20 59.67 -9.32
N GLN A 401 29.17 60.20 -10.05
CA GLN A 401 30.50 60.78 -9.75
C GLN A 401 31.14 60.78 -8.34
N GLY A 402 32.45 60.47 -8.35
CA GLY A 402 33.53 61.14 -7.57
C GLY A 402 34.05 60.34 -6.35
N THR A 403 35.34 60.17 -6.04
CA THR A 403 36.61 60.74 -6.51
C THR A 403 37.78 59.81 -6.15
N SER A 404 38.84 59.91 -6.94
CA SER A 404 40.13 59.20 -6.91
C SER A 404 40.87 59.20 -5.55
N VAL A 405 41.43 58.04 -5.16
CA VAL A 405 42.80 57.93 -4.59
C VAL A 405 43.48 56.65 -5.07
N ARG A 406 44.69 56.81 -5.63
CA ARG A 406 45.63 55.78 -6.09
C ARG A 406 46.17 54.92 -4.93
N SER A 407 46.33 53.60 -5.11
CA SER A 407 47.65 52.97 -5.28
C SER A 407 47.68 51.42 -5.15
N LYS A 408 48.61 50.83 -5.91
CA LYS A 408 49.35 49.56 -5.69
C LYS A 408 48.66 48.21 -5.91
N LYS A 409 48.74 47.77 -7.18
CA LYS A 409 49.31 46.47 -7.64
C LYS A 409 49.03 45.25 -6.72
N GLY A 410 47.77 44.78 -6.72
CA GLY A 410 47.33 43.54 -6.09
C GLY A 410 47.29 42.37 -7.08
N LYS A 411 47.93 41.27 -6.69
CA LYS A 411 47.98 39.96 -7.35
C LYS A 411 46.57 39.45 -7.67
N LYS A 412 46.28 39.15 -8.95
CA LYS A 412 45.03 38.52 -9.42
C LYS A 412 44.81 37.18 -8.67
N ARG A 413 44.07 37.22 -7.56
CA ARG A 413 43.27 36.08 -7.10
C ARG A 413 41.97 36.16 -7.88
N ALA A 414 41.67 35.13 -8.66
CA ALA A 414 40.32 34.93 -9.18
C ALA A 414 39.40 34.87 -7.95
N ARG A 415 38.67 35.95 -7.67
CA ARG A 415 37.50 35.87 -6.81
C ARG A 415 36.55 34.96 -7.55
N GLY A 416 36.36 33.73 -7.06
CA GLY A 416 35.22 32.92 -7.43
C GLY A 416 34.00 33.81 -7.22
N TYR A 417 33.24 34.02 -8.29
CA TYR A 417 32.04 34.81 -8.24
C TYR A 417 31.08 34.10 -7.29
N GLU A 418 30.71 34.75 -6.19
CA GLU A 418 29.86 34.22 -5.11
C GLU A 418 28.42 33.92 -5.59
N GLY A 419 28.12 34.17 -6.87
CA GLY A 419 26.88 33.77 -7.54
C GLY A 419 26.96 32.49 -8.38
N ASP A 420 28.10 31.81 -8.50
CA ASP A 420 28.22 30.58 -9.34
C ASP A 420 27.48 29.37 -8.72
N GLU A 421 27.17 29.42 -7.41
CA GLU A 421 26.39 28.37 -6.74
C GLU A 421 24.89 28.48 -7.09
N VAL A 422 24.39 29.70 -7.33
CA VAL A 422 23.00 29.95 -7.76
C VAL A 422 22.73 29.35 -9.14
N PHE A 423 23.75 29.25 -10.00
CA PHE A 423 23.64 28.63 -11.32
C PHE A 423 23.94 27.13 -11.35
N ARG A 424 24.48 26.54 -10.27
CA ARG A 424 24.71 25.07 -10.18
C ARG A 424 23.52 24.30 -9.62
N SER A 425 22.61 24.96 -8.92
CA SER A 425 21.39 24.35 -8.38
C SER A 425 20.36 23.96 -9.45
N SER A 426 20.56 24.33 -10.72
CA SER A 426 19.56 24.16 -11.79
C SER A 426 19.59 22.81 -12.53
N LEU A 427 20.29 21.79 -12.02
CA LEU A 427 20.41 20.49 -12.69
C LEU A 427 19.99 19.27 -11.86
N SER A 428 19.51 19.46 -10.63
CA SER A 428 18.88 18.34 -9.91
C SER A 428 17.56 17.98 -10.58
N VAL A 429 17.37 16.68 -10.84
CA VAL A 429 16.08 16.16 -11.30
C VAL A 429 15.08 16.34 -10.16
N ILE A 430 13.93 17.00 -10.41
CA ILE A 430 12.92 17.30 -9.38
C ILE A 430 12.44 16.01 -8.71
N CYS A 431 12.15 14.99 -9.52
CA CYS A 431 11.76 13.65 -9.07
C CYS A 431 12.86 12.65 -9.44
N PRO A 432 13.91 12.49 -8.61
CA PRO A 432 15.01 11.58 -8.90
C PRO A 432 14.52 10.12 -8.95
N THR A 433 13.44 9.79 -8.23
CA THR A 433 12.81 8.48 -8.26
C THR A 433 11.36 8.54 -8.76
N VAL A 434 10.83 7.38 -9.17
CA VAL A 434 9.42 7.23 -9.58
C VAL A 434 8.47 7.48 -8.40
N ASP A 435 8.89 7.16 -7.18
CA ASP A 435 8.07 7.34 -6.00
C ASP A 435 7.93 8.83 -5.64
N ASP A 436 8.96 9.66 -5.85
CA ASP A 436 8.87 11.12 -5.69
C ASP A 436 7.79 11.71 -6.61
N GLY A 437 7.76 11.24 -7.87
CA GLY A 437 6.74 11.65 -8.83
C GLY A 437 5.32 11.29 -8.41
N ARG A 438 5.15 10.09 -7.84
CA ARG A 438 3.86 9.66 -7.28
C ARG A 438 3.45 10.52 -6.07
N VAL A 439 4.41 10.90 -5.22
CA VAL A 439 4.13 11.79 -4.08
C VAL A 439 3.64 13.15 -4.56
N ILE A 440 4.24 13.73 -5.60
CA ILE A 440 3.76 15.01 -6.17
C ILE A 440 2.35 14.86 -6.77
N LEU A 441 2.08 13.79 -7.51
CA LEU A 441 0.73 13.52 -8.04
C LEU A 441 -0.31 13.39 -6.91
N MET A 442 0.01 12.65 -5.85
CA MET A 442 -0.85 12.54 -4.67
C MET A 442 -1.03 13.89 -3.97
N ALA A 443 0.01 14.72 -3.91
CA ALA A 443 -0.09 16.08 -3.36
C ALA A 443 -1.04 16.95 -4.19
N CYS A 444 -1.05 16.80 -5.52
CA CYS A 444 -2.02 17.47 -6.39
C CYS A 444 -3.45 17.00 -6.11
N ASP A 445 -3.67 15.68 -5.95
CA ASP A 445 -4.98 15.12 -5.58
C ASP A 445 -5.49 15.66 -4.25
N VAL A 446 -4.60 15.68 -3.27
CA VAL A 446 -4.87 16.18 -1.94
C VAL A 446 -5.21 17.67 -1.98
N MET A 447 -4.40 18.48 -2.68
CA MET A 447 -4.62 19.91 -2.85
C MET A 447 -5.95 20.19 -3.54
N GLN A 448 -6.31 19.41 -4.56
CA GLN A 448 -7.63 19.48 -5.19
C GLN A 448 -8.75 19.29 -4.16
N LYS A 449 -8.70 18.20 -3.39
CA LYS A 449 -9.74 17.90 -2.39
C LYS A 449 -9.78 18.92 -1.28
N LEU A 450 -8.64 19.46 -0.88
CA LEU A 450 -8.53 20.53 0.09
C LEU A 450 -9.24 21.79 -0.36
N LEU A 451 -8.97 22.24 -1.59
CA LEU A 451 -9.56 23.46 -2.14
C LEU A 451 -11.05 23.30 -2.47
N GLN A 452 -11.54 22.08 -2.65
CA GLN A 452 -12.99 21.79 -2.74
C GLN A 452 -13.72 21.96 -1.39
N ILE A 453 -13.02 21.95 -0.25
CA ILE A 453 -13.63 22.09 1.08
C ILE A 453 -13.75 23.58 1.41
N SER A 454 -14.97 24.03 1.74
CA SER A 454 -15.32 25.44 2.00
C SER A 454 -14.68 26.07 3.25
N GLU A 455 -13.86 25.33 3.99
CA GLU A 455 -13.25 25.76 5.27
C GLU A 455 -11.82 26.28 5.11
N VAL A 456 -11.23 26.23 3.91
CA VAL A 456 -9.88 26.77 3.67
C VAL A 456 -9.92 28.29 3.75
N SER A 457 -9.00 28.90 4.52
CA SER A 457 -8.94 30.36 4.60
C SER A 457 -8.72 30.98 3.21
N PRO A 458 -9.35 32.12 2.88
CA PRO A 458 -9.20 32.75 1.56
C PRO A 458 -7.74 33.03 1.18
N ALA A 459 -6.89 33.33 2.16
CA ALA A 459 -5.45 33.53 1.96
C ALA A 459 -4.75 32.24 1.49
N LEU A 460 -5.00 31.10 2.16
CA LEU A 460 -4.44 29.80 1.77
C LEU A 460 -4.96 29.36 0.40
N HIS A 461 -6.26 29.55 0.14
CA HIS A 461 -6.86 29.24 -1.15
C HIS A 461 -6.21 30.05 -2.29
N SER A 462 -6.06 31.36 -2.10
CA SER A 462 -5.38 32.25 -3.04
C SER A 462 -3.92 31.83 -3.27
N MET A 463 -3.18 31.50 -2.19
CA MET A 463 -1.80 31.06 -2.29
C MET A 463 -1.66 29.75 -3.07
N ALA A 464 -2.48 28.74 -2.76
CA ALA A 464 -2.49 27.47 -3.48
C ALA A 464 -2.81 27.66 -4.97
N CYS A 465 -3.80 28.51 -5.31
CA CYS A 465 -4.11 28.84 -6.70
C CYS A 465 -2.91 29.46 -7.43
N ARG A 466 -2.19 30.38 -6.79
CA ARG A 466 -0.99 31.00 -7.38
C ARG A 466 0.14 30.00 -7.60
N VAL A 467 0.35 29.08 -6.67
CA VAL A 467 1.35 28.00 -6.81
C VAL A 467 0.98 27.11 -8.00
N ILE A 468 -0.28 26.67 -8.09
CA ILE A 468 -0.77 25.83 -9.20
C ILE A 468 -0.58 26.54 -10.54
N LEU A 469 -0.94 27.83 -10.65
CA LEU A 469 -0.73 28.63 -11.85
C LEU A 469 0.75 28.76 -12.20
N SER A 470 1.60 29.01 -11.21
CA SER A 470 3.04 29.10 -11.43
C SER A 470 3.61 27.79 -11.98
N VAL A 471 3.24 26.65 -11.37
CA VAL A 471 3.64 25.32 -11.85
C VAL A 471 3.11 25.06 -13.25
N MET A 472 1.84 25.36 -13.53
CA MET A 472 1.23 25.18 -14.85
C MET A 472 1.94 25.98 -15.95
N LEU A 473 2.42 27.19 -15.64
CA LEU A 473 3.13 28.06 -16.59
C LEU A 473 4.60 27.66 -16.79
N HIS A 474 5.28 27.19 -15.73
CA HIS A 474 6.70 26.84 -15.79
C HIS A 474 6.96 25.41 -16.26
N LEU A 475 6.13 24.44 -15.86
CA LEU A 475 6.35 23.02 -16.12
C LEU A 475 6.45 22.68 -17.63
N PRO A 476 5.67 23.30 -18.55
CA PRO A 476 5.84 23.12 -20.00
C PRO A 476 7.16 23.69 -20.56
N GLN A 477 7.79 24.61 -19.86
CA GLN A 477 9.07 25.22 -20.26
C GLN A 477 10.27 24.37 -19.83
N MET A 478 10.06 23.41 -18.91
CA MET A 478 11.09 22.49 -18.44
C MET A 478 11.23 21.28 -19.37
N SER A 479 12.46 20.81 -19.58
CA SER A 479 12.69 19.52 -20.23
C SER A 479 12.08 18.40 -19.36
N PRO A 480 11.32 17.44 -19.93
CA PRO A 480 10.75 16.32 -19.18
C PRO A 480 11.80 15.56 -18.33
N SER A 481 13.03 15.45 -18.84
CA SER A 481 14.15 14.80 -18.16
C SER A 481 14.65 15.52 -16.90
N LEU A 482 14.36 16.82 -16.76
CA LEU A 482 14.67 17.59 -15.55
C LEU A 482 13.60 17.39 -14.48
N VAL A 483 12.40 16.98 -14.87
CA VAL A 483 11.32 16.68 -13.92
C VAL A 483 11.43 15.25 -13.44
N SER A 484 11.64 14.28 -14.34
CA SER A 484 11.80 12.87 -13.99
C SER A 484 12.60 12.08 -15.03
N ALA A 485 13.19 10.97 -14.59
CA ALA A 485 13.72 9.95 -15.49
C ALA A 485 12.59 9.25 -16.29
N ASP A 486 11.36 9.20 -15.76
CA ASP A 486 10.19 8.66 -16.45
C ASP A 486 9.39 9.76 -17.15
N VAL A 487 9.43 9.75 -18.49
CA VAL A 487 8.72 10.72 -19.33
C VAL A 487 7.20 10.61 -19.16
N GLN A 488 6.67 9.43 -18.81
CA GLN A 488 5.22 9.26 -18.60
C GLN A 488 4.76 10.06 -17.37
N MET A 489 5.55 10.06 -16.29
CA MET A 489 5.23 10.81 -15.08
C MET A 489 5.15 12.31 -15.36
N TYR A 490 6.06 12.86 -16.17
CA TYR A 490 5.99 14.27 -16.58
C TYR A 490 4.64 14.61 -17.24
N HIS A 491 4.20 13.79 -18.20
CA HIS A 491 2.91 14.02 -18.88
C HIS A 491 1.73 13.87 -17.93
N GLU A 492 1.77 12.91 -17.01
CA GLU A 492 0.74 12.72 -15.99
C GLU A 492 0.65 13.92 -15.03
N LEU A 493 1.79 14.44 -14.57
CA LEU A 493 1.87 15.61 -13.71
C LEU A 493 1.36 16.87 -14.41
N VAL A 494 1.80 17.11 -15.64
CA VAL A 494 1.34 18.23 -16.46
C VAL A 494 -0.17 18.17 -16.66
N LYS A 495 -0.71 16.99 -16.98
CA LYS A 495 -2.15 16.79 -17.11
C LYS A 495 -2.86 17.10 -15.79
N ARG A 496 -2.37 16.54 -14.67
CA ARG A 496 -3.02 16.70 -13.37
C ARG A 496 -3.07 18.14 -12.89
N ILE A 497 -1.99 18.89 -13.10
CA ILE A 497 -1.93 20.33 -12.77
C ILE A 497 -2.90 21.14 -13.62
N ARG A 498 -3.07 20.79 -14.91
CA ARG A 498 -4.06 21.44 -15.79
C ARG A 498 -5.48 21.16 -15.35
N ASP A 499 -5.83 19.89 -15.11
CA ASP A 499 -7.13 19.48 -14.62
C ASP A 499 -7.47 20.24 -13.32
N LEU A 500 -6.49 20.35 -12.42
CA LEU A 500 -6.62 21.11 -11.18
C LEU A 500 -6.83 22.62 -11.40
N ALA A 501 -6.07 23.23 -12.32
CA ALA A 501 -6.21 24.65 -12.64
C ALA A 501 -7.57 24.97 -13.28
N LEU A 502 -8.06 24.09 -14.17
CA LEU A 502 -9.37 24.18 -14.80
C LEU A 502 -10.49 24.09 -13.76
N GLU A 503 -10.44 23.07 -12.89
CA GLU A 503 -11.45 22.86 -11.84
C GLU A 503 -11.51 24.06 -10.86
N LEU A 504 -10.36 24.60 -10.45
CA LEU A 504 -10.32 25.77 -9.56
C LEU A 504 -10.79 27.06 -10.25
N SER A 505 -10.85 27.07 -11.58
CA SER A 505 -11.40 28.15 -12.39
C SER A 505 -12.93 28.07 -12.52
N GLU A 506 -13.58 26.98 -12.07
CA GLU A 506 -15.04 26.81 -12.15
C GLU A 506 -15.82 27.71 -11.15
N GLY A 507 -15.13 28.54 -10.37
CA GLY A 507 -15.71 29.54 -9.47
C GLY A 507 -15.37 30.97 -9.88
N THR A 508 -16.34 31.86 -9.77
CA THR A 508 -16.18 33.31 -10.00
C THR A 508 -15.48 34.05 -8.85
N THR A 509 -15.42 33.44 -7.68
CA THR A 509 -14.94 34.06 -6.43
C THR A 509 -13.44 33.88 -6.19
N SER A 510 -12.81 32.88 -6.84
CA SER A 510 -11.40 32.57 -6.57
C SER A 510 -10.44 33.49 -7.34
N ALA A 511 -9.22 33.66 -6.80
CA ALA A 511 -8.09 34.27 -7.54
C ALA A 511 -7.83 33.58 -8.89
N MET A 512 -8.22 32.30 -9.02
CA MET A 512 -8.14 31.53 -10.26
C MET A 512 -9.15 32.01 -11.31
N GLY A 513 -10.37 32.39 -10.91
CA GLY A 513 -11.37 32.96 -11.82
C GLY A 513 -10.89 34.24 -12.52
N LYS A 514 -10.16 35.11 -11.79
CA LYS A 514 -9.47 36.28 -12.37
C LYS A 514 -8.31 35.90 -13.28
N SER A 515 -7.76 34.70 -13.09
CA SER A 515 -6.63 34.15 -13.83
C SER A 515 -7.06 33.20 -14.96
N LEU A 516 -8.37 33.07 -15.25
CA LEU A 516 -8.88 32.17 -16.28
C LEU A 516 -8.22 32.43 -17.65
N GLY A 517 -7.97 33.70 -18.00
CA GLY A 517 -7.24 34.03 -19.22
C GLY A 517 -5.85 33.41 -19.31
N LEU A 518 -5.13 33.33 -18.18
CA LEU A 518 -3.82 32.67 -18.10
C LEU A 518 -3.95 31.15 -18.21
N VAL A 519 -4.98 30.56 -17.59
CA VAL A 519 -5.28 29.12 -17.70
C VAL A 519 -5.59 28.76 -19.16
N VAL A 520 -6.48 29.51 -19.81
CA VAL A 520 -6.82 29.30 -21.23
C VAL A 520 -5.60 29.46 -22.13
N HIS A 521 -4.77 30.47 -21.88
CA HIS A 521 -3.54 30.66 -22.64
C HIS A 521 -2.58 29.48 -22.48
N ALA A 522 -2.34 29.04 -21.25
CA ALA A 522 -1.48 27.89 -20.96
C ALA A 522 -1.99 26.61 -21.63
N LEU A 523 -3.30 26.34 -21.56
CA LEU A 523 -3.93 25.20 -22.24
C LEU A 523 -3.80 25.29 -23.77
N SER A 524 -3.96 26.49 -24.35
CA SER A 524 -3.81 26.69 -25.79
C SER A 524 -2.39 26.45 -26.27
N THR A 525 -1.37 26.86 -25.51
CA THR A 525 0.04 26.63 -25.89
C THR A 525 0.44 25.16 -25.84
N ALA A 526 -0.17 24.43 -24.92
CA ALA A 526 0.07 23.01 -24.72
C ALA A 526 -0.63 22.09 -25.74
N GLY A 527 -1.63 22.62 -26.46
CA GLY A 527 -2.60 21.82 -27.18
C GLY A 527 -3.69 21.32 -26.22
N PHE A 528 -4.94 21.46 -26.66
CA PHE A 528 -6.07 20.97 -25.89
C PHE A 528 -6.34 19.48 -26.16
N ASP A 529 -6.72 18.75 -25.12
CA ASP A 529 -7.47 17.52 -25.28
C ASP A 529 -8.97 17.84 -25.42
N GLU A 530 -9.75 16.92 -26.00
CA GLU A 530 -11.19 17.12 -26.20
C GLU A 530 -11.94 17.31 -24.87
N SER A 531 -11.43 16.73 -23.78
CA SER A 531 -12.02 16.86 -22.45
C SER A 531 -11.88 18.27 -21.89
N SER A 532 -10.66 18.84 -21.91
CA SER A 532 -10.41 20.21 -21.43
C SER A 532 -11.13 21.24 -22.28
N LEU A 533 -11.25 21.02 -23.60
CA LEU A 533 -12.05 21.89 -24.47
C LEU A 533 -13.52 21.85 -24.09
N HIS A 534 -14.05 20.68 -23.74
CA HIS A 534 -15.44 20.55 -23.34
C HIS A 534 -15.72 21.27 -22.01
N GLU A 535 -14.86 21.10 -21.01
CA GLU A 535 -14.96 21.80 -19.72
C GLU A 535 -14.82 23.31 -19.91
N LEU A 536 -13.84 23.75 -20.71
CA LEU A 536 -13.67 25.15 -21.04
C LEU A 536 -14.86 25.72 -21.83
N ASP A 537 -15.44 24.95 -22.75
CA ASP A 537 -16.65 25.34 -23.48
C ASP A 537 -17.85 25.51 -22.52
N ILE A 538 -17.99 24.63 -21.54
CA ILE A 538 -19.02 24.77 -20.49
C ILE A 538 -18.80 26.04 -19.67
N LEU A 539 -17.55 26.38 -19.35
CA LEU A 539 -17.19 27.58 -18.59
C LEU A 539 -17.43 28.87 -19.38
N LEU A 540 -17.08 28.89 -20.66
CA LEU A 540 -17.23 30.05 -21.55
C LEU A 540 -18.67 30.21 -22.06
N HIS A 541 -19.38 29.09 -22.25
CA HIS A 541 -20.73 29.03 -22.79
C HIS A 541 -21.65 28.22 -21.86
N PRO A 542 -21.99 28.76 -20.67
CA PRO A 542 -22.91 28.10 -19.77
C PRO A 542 -24.24 27.85 -20.50
N ARG A 543 -24.65 26.58 -20.59
CA ARG A 543 -25.85 26.16 -21.34
C ARG A 543 -27.17 26.51 -20.66
N LEU A 544 -27.10 27.17 -19.51
CA LEU A 544 -28.27 27.69 -18.78
C LEU A 544 -28.44 29.18 -19.12
N PRO A 545 -29.68 29.67 -19.26
CA PRO A 545 -29.92 31.09 -19.44
C PRO A 545 -29.19 31.87 -18.34
N PRO A 546 -28.37 32.87 -18.67
CA PRO A 546 -27.65 33.64 -17.67
C PRO A 546 -28.68 34.20 -16.68
N LEU A 547 -28.44 33.99 -15.38
CA LEU A 547 -29.28 34.60 -14.35
C LEU A 547 -29.25 36.11 -14.59
N LEU A 548 -30.41 36.68 -14.92
CA LEU A 548 -30.56 38.04 -15.46
C LEU A 548 -30.01 39.16 -14.55
N ARG A 549 -29.57 38.83 -13.33
CA ARG A 549 -28.75 39.65 -12.44
C ARG A 549 -27.83 38.75 -11.63
N SER A 550 -26.53 38.69 -11.95
CA SER A 550 -25.55 38.18 -11.00
C SER A 550 -25.54 39.14 -9.82
N LEU A 551 -26.07 38.72 -8.67
CA LEU A 551 -25.87 39.47 -7.43
C LEU A 551 -24.35 39.68 -7.26
N PRO A 552 -23.88 40.91 -6.97
CA PRO A 552 -22.49 41.13 -6.63
C PRO A 552 -22.11 40.18 -5.51
N GLN A 553 -20.99 39.49 -5.68
CA GLN A 553 -20.64 38.33 -4.85
C GLN A 553 -20.22 38.81 -3.47
N VAL A 554 -20.50 38.03 -2.44
CA VAL A 554 -20.23 38.39 -1.03
C VAL A 554 -18.75 38.75 -0.81
N GLU A 555 -17.84 38.18 -1.61
CA GLU A 555 -16.40 38.43 -1.57
C GLU A 555 -15.95 39.69 -2.33
N ALA A 556 -16.80 40.25 -3.19
CA ALA A 556 -16.58 41.56 -3.81
C ALA A 556 -16.97 42.71 -2.86
N PHE A 557 -17.56 42.40 -1.70
CA PHE A 557 -17.68 43.35 -0.62
C PHE A 557 -16.48 43.17 0.28
N SER A 558 -15.69 44.23 0.45
CA SER A 558 -14.66 44.24 1.48
C SER A 558 -15.27 43.84 2.83
N LEU A 559 -14.78 42.72 3.40
CA LEU A 559 -15.24 42.21 4.70
C LEU A 559 -14.93 43.21 5.85
N PHE A 560 -14.03 44.16 5.60
CA PHE A 560 -13.68 45.23 6.52
C PHE A 560 -14.12 46.57 5.95
N ARG A 561 -14.94 47.32 6.72
CA ARG A 561 -15.39 48.68 6.35
C ARG A 561 -14.23 49.65 6.07
N THR A 562 -13.05 49.38 6.62
CA THR A 562 -11.84 50.19 6.43
C THR A 562 -11.19 49.99 5.06
N GLU A 563 -11.48 48.89 4.38
CA GLU A 563 -10.96 48.56 3.04
C GLU A 563 -12.05 48.66 1.94
N GLU A 564 -13.29 49.01 2.31
CA GLU A 564 -14.42 49.19 1.39
C GLU A 564 -14.17 50.39 0.46
N SER A 565 -14.16 50.16 -0.85
CA SER A 565 -14.05 51.24 -1.83
C SER A 565 -15.35 52.05 -1.90
N GLU A 566 -15.28 53.30 -2.40
CA GLU A 566 -16.45 54.18 -2.52
C GLU A 566 -17.56 53.58 -3.41
N GLU A 567 -17.17 52.80 -4.41
CA GLU A 567 -18.07 52.08 -5.32
C GLU A 567 -18.76 50.88 -4.64
N GLU A 568 -18.02 50.16 -3.78
CA GLU A 568 -18.59 49.08 -2.95
C GLU A 568 -19.58 49.64 -1.93
N MET A 569 -19.23 50.76 -1.28
CA MET A 569 -20.09 51.45 -0.31
C MET A 569 -21.41 51.89 -0.96
N SER A 570 -21.34 52.49 -2.15
CA SER A 570 -22.53 52.89 -2.92
C SER A 570 -23.37 51.68 -3.35
N SER A 571 -22.73 50.55 -3.68
CA SER A 571 -23.42 49.31 -4.07
C SER A 571 -24.13 48.67 -2.88
N ARG A 572 -23.50 48.67 -1.69
CA ARG A 572 -24.09 48.17 -0.44
C ARG A 572 -25.30 48.99 -0.01
N GLN A 573 -25.21 50.32 -0.12
CA GLN A 573 -26.33 51.23 0.12
C GLN A 573 -27.45 51.03 -0.90
N GLY A 574 -27.12 50.87 -2.19
CA GLY A 574 -28.10 50.61 -3.25
C GLY A 574 -28.86 49.28 -3.09
N LEU A 575 -28.28 48.31 -2.39
CA LEU A 575 -28.89 47.01 -2.08
C LEU A 575 -29.69 47.00 -0.76
N GLY A 576 -29.70 48.11 -0.01
CA GLY A 576 -30.38 48.18 1.29
C GLY A 576 -29.74 47.31 2.39
N LEU A 577 -28.46 46.95 2.24
CA LEU A 577 -27.68 46.19 3.22
C LEU A 577 -26.99 47.10 4.23
N GLU A 578 -27.51 48.31 4.41
CA GLU A 578 -27.03 49.26 5.39
C GLU A 578 -27.56 48.82 6.76
N VAL A 579 -26.69 48.18 7.55
CA VAL A 579 -26.93 48.03 8.98
C VAL A 579 -26.94 49.45 9.54
N GLU A 580 -28.13 49.98 9.84
CA GLU A 580 -28.29 51.23 10.58
C GLU A 580 -27.32 51.17 11.75
N ALA A 581 -26.38 52.11 11.80
CA ALA A 581 -25.45 52.26 12.91
C ALA A 581 -26.24 52.74 14.13
N GLY A 582 -27.05 51.84 14.70
CA GLY A 582 -27.61 51.99 16.03
C GLY A 582 -26.46 51.92 17.02
N GLU A 583 -26.20 53.06 17.65
CA GLU A 583 -25.35 53.26 18.83
C GLU A 583 -24.10 52.37 18.89
N GLU A 584 -22.99 52.95 18.45
CA GLU A 584 -21.66 52.56 18.90
C GLU A 584 -21.71 52.28 20.41
N PRO A 585 -21.51 51.04 20.87
CA PRO A 585 -21.56 50.74 22.29
C PRO A 585 -20.52 51.61 22.99
N PRO A 586 -20.91 52.35 24.05
CA PRO A 586 -20.01 53.30 24.70
C PRO A 586 -18.72 52.58 25.10
N PRO A 587 -17.55 53.24 24.97
CA PRO A 587 -16.26 52.67 25.33
C PRO A 587 -16.36 52.09 26.75
N PRO A 588 -15.78 50.91 27.02
CA PRO A 588 -15.97 50.22 28.30
C PRO A 588 -15.54 51.14 29.44
N THR A 589 -16.53 51.72 30.10
CA THR A 589 -16.35 52.48 31.33
C THR A 589 -15.80 51.50 32.35
N ARG A 590 -14.56 51.75 32.80
CA ARG A 590 -13.98 51.12 33.98
C ARG A 590 -14.97 51.29 35.13
N LEU A 591 -15.67 50.23 35.49
CA LEU A 591 -16.45 50.15 36.72
C LEU A 591 -15.79 49.12 37.63
N ASP A 592 -15.20 49.69 38.67
CA ASP A 592 -15.07 49.23 40.04
C ASP A 592 -15.54 47.82 40.40
N ASP A 593 -14.63 47.12 41.08
CA ASP A 593 -14.82 46.15 42.15
C ASP A 593 -16.26 45.71 42.43
N THR A 594 -16.65 44.61 41.78
CA THR A 594 -17.82 43.85 42.21
C THR A 594 -17.38 42.80 43.25
N VAL A 595 -17.73 43.08 44.50
CA VAL A 595 -17.63 42.17 45.64
C VAL A 595 -18.37 40.86 45.33
N MET A 596 -17.65 39.73 45.40
CA MET A 596 -18.20 38.38 45.29
C MET A 596 -19.04 38.06 46.54
N GLY A 597 -20.36 38.07 46.36
CA GLY A 597 -21.34 37.59 47.34
C GLY A 597 -21.59 36.09 47.18
N ASP A 598 -21.51 35.38 48.31
CA ASP A 598 -21.73 33.96 48.49
C ASP A 598 -23.18 33.48 48.23
N ALA A 599 -23.26 32.18 47.93
CA ALA A 599 -24.40 31.26 48.09
C ALA A 599 -25.55 31.27 47.05
N ARG A 600 -25.64 30.18 46.27
CA ARG A 600 -26.82 29.27 46.27
C ARG A 600 -26.61 27.97 45.47
N SER A 601 -26.74 26.87 46.21
CA SER A 601 -27.61 25.70 45.96
C SER A 601 -27.56 24.98 44.60
N THR A 602 -26.88 23.83 44.58
CA THR A 602 -27.06 22.77 43.58
C THR A 602 -28.41 22.05 43.76
N PRO A 603 -29.14 21.73 42.68
CA PRO A 603 -30.30 20.86 42.75
C PRO A 603 -29.87 19.38 42.79
N VAL A 604 -30.39 18.68 43.80
CA VAL A 604 -30.26 17.25 44.05
C VAL A 604 -30.96 16.46 42.94
N VAL A 605 -30.22 15.58 42.25
CA VAL A 605 -30.74 14.60 41.29
C VAL A 605 -31.22 13.34 42.05
N PRO A 606 -32.41 12.78 41.75
CA PRO A 606 -32.91 11.60 42.46
C PRO A 606 -32.20 10.30 42.06
N THR A 607 -31.68 9.59 43.06
CA THR A 607 -31.13 8.24 43.00
C THR A 607 -32.22 7.21 42.68
N ALA A 608 -32.06 6.45 41.60
CA ALA A 608 -32.90 5.30 41.26
C ALA A 608 -32.42 4.00 41.96
N PRO A 609 -33.32 3.01 42.18
CA PRO A 609 -33.07 1.87 43.06
C PRO A 609 -32.17 0.79 42.43
N ILE A 610 -31.31 0.23 43.27
CA ILE A 610 -30.39 -0.87 42.99
C ILE A 610 -31.17 -2.19 42.85
N GLU A 611 -31.01 -2.86 41.70
CA GLU A 611 -31.54 -4.20 41.44
C GLU A 611 -30.48 -5.27 41.80
N PRO A 612 -30.86 -6.39 42.46
CA PRO A 612 -29.90 -7.33 43.04
C PRO A 612 -29.22 -8.26 42.02
N THR A 613 -27.89 -8.29 42.11
CA THR A 613 -26.96 -9.24 41.47
C THR A 613 -27.37 -10.72 41.64
N PRO A 614 -27.37 -11.53 40.56
CA PRO A 614 -27.52 -12.97 40.67
C PRO A 614 -26.24 -13.66 41.15
N LYS A 615 -26.46 -14.67 42.01
CA LYS A 615 -25.47 -15.45 42.75
C LYS A 615 -24.52 -16.22 41.82
N SER A 616 -23.24 -16.15 42.18
CA SER A 616 -22.12 -16.92 41.68
C SER A 616 -22.39 -18.44 41.75
N ILE A 617 -22.34 -19.11 40.61
CA ILE A 617 -22.36 -20.56 40.50
C ILE A 617 -20.95 -21.08 40.74
N VAL A 618 -20.79 -21.79 41.85
CA VAL A 618 -19.57 -22.50 42.25
C VAL A 618 -19.31 -23.64 41.25
N HIS A 619 -18.19 -23.57 40.53
CA HIS A 619 -17.68 -24.69 39.73
C HIS A 619 -17.07 -25.77 40.63
N PRO A 620 -17.36 -27.06 40.40
CA PRO A 620 -16.69 -28.17 41.10
C PRO A 620 -15.25 -28.40 40.58
N PRO A 621 -14.37 -28.99 41.40
CA PRO A 621 -12.95 -29.17 41.09
C PRO A 621 -12.72 -30.21 39.98
N PRO A 622 -11.59 -30.12 39.25
CA PRO A 622 -11.28 -31.01 38.15
C PRO A 622 -10.98 -32.43 38.65
N GLN A 623 -11.73 -33.41 38.13
CA GLN A 623 -11.46 -34.83 38.30
C GLN A 623 -10.21 -35.22 37.51
N THR A 624 -9.25 -35.78 38.23
CA THR A 624 -8.04 -36.43 37.72
C THR A 624 -8.44 -37.68 36.95
N ILE A 625 -8.24 -37.69 35.63
CA ILE A 625 -8.33 -38.91 34.81
C ILE A 625 -6.91 -39.48 34.65
N PRO A 626 -6.68 -40.76 34.96
CA PRO A 626 -5.38 -41.40 34.83
C PRO A 626 -4.99 -41.60 33.36
N ALA A 627 -3.70 -41.38 33.07
CA ALA A 627 -3.08 -41.66 31.78
C ALA A 627 -3.14 -43.17 31.48
N VAL A 628 -4.01 -43.56 30.55
CA VAL A 628 -3.93 -44.85 29.87
C VAL A 628 -3.14 -44.62 28.59
N ILE A 629 -1.95 -45.21 28.53
CA ILE A 629 -1.12 -45.34 27.33
C ILE A 629 -1.61 -46.58 26.59
N PRO A 630 -2.12 -46.48 25.35
CA PRO A 630 -2.17 -47.61 24.44
C PRO A 630 -1.00 -47.50 23.46
N ASP A 631 0.01 -48.31 23.73
CA ASP A 631 0.99 -48.78 22.78
C ASP A 631 0.28 -49.53 21.64
N LEU A 632 0.27 -48.95 20.43
CA LEU A 632 -0.14 -49.64 19.22
C LEU A 632 0.68 -49.15 18.04
N THR A 633 1.76 -49.89 17.77
CA THR A 633 2.33 -50.02 16.42
C THR A 633 1.34 -50.71 15.50
N PRO A 634 1.14 -50.23 14.26
CA PRO A 634 0.60 -51.07 13.20
C PRO A 634 1.61 -51.22 12.06
N LYS A 635 2.16 -52.44 11.95
CA LYS A 635 2.60 -53.00 10.67
C LYS A 635 1.38 -53.06 9.74
N LEU A 636 1.46 -52.41 8.59
CA LEU A 636 0.50 -52.63 7.51
C LEU A 636 1.23 -53.13 6.26
N SER A 637 1.09 -54.43 6.06
CA SER A 637 1.38 -55.15 4.84
C SER A 637 0.47 -54.69 3.71
N ILE A 638 1.08 -54.60 2.54
CA ILE A 638 0.51 -54.35 1.23
C ILE A 638 -0.37 -55.54 0.82
N THR A 639 -1.56 -55.29 0.30
CA THR A 639 -2.21 -56.11 -0.75
C THR A 639 -3.40 -55.36 -1.36
N ASN A 640 -3.31 -55.06 -2.66
CA ASN A 640 -4.45 -54.74 -3.53
C ASN A 640 -5.21 -56.05 -3.87
N PRO A 641 -6.47 -55.95 -4.30
CA PRO A 641 -6.67 -56.15 -5.73
C PRO A 641 -7.73 -55.25 -6.40
N ILE A 642 -7.54 -55.21 -7.71
CA ILE A 642 -8.27 -54.60 -8.82
C ILE A 642 -9.66 -55.24 -8.98
N ALA A 643 -10.69 -54.45 -9.26
CA ALA A 643 -11.83 -54.88 -10.10
C ALA A 643 -12.56 -53.68 -10.72
N ALA A 644 -12.82 -53.80 -12.02
CA ALA A 644 -13.44 -52.82 -12.91
C ALA A 644 -14.97 -52.82 -12.82
N ALA A 645 -15.60 -51.69 -13.17
CA ALA A 645 -16.97 -51.68 -13.68
C ALA A 645 -17.23 -50.44 -14.55
N ASN A 646 -17.56 -50.70 -15.82
CA ASN A 646 -18.15 -49.79 -16.78
C ASN A 646 -19.58 -49.41 -16.37
N VAL A 647 -19.98 -48.15 -16.46
CA VAL A 647 -21.40 -47.76 -16.67
C VAL A 647 -21.49 -46.51 -17.56
N ILE A 648 -22.44 -46.61 -18.49
CA ILE A 648 -22.82 -45.75 -19.60
C ILE A 648 -23.73 -44.59 -19.15
N GLU A 649 -23.42 -43.38 -19.64
CA GLU A 649 -24.31 -42.32 -20.17
C GLU A 649 -25.52 -41.79 -19.38
N LYS A 650 -25.52 -40.46 -19.11
CA LYS A 650 -26.59 -39.53 -19.52
C LYS A 650 -26.24 -38.05 -19.23
N GLN A 651 -26.32 -37.23 -20.28
CA GLN A 651 -26.36 -35.75 -20.25
C GLN A 651 -27.68 -35.26 -19.58
N PRO A 652 -27.69 -34.06 -18.96
CA PRO A 652 -28.25 -32.92 -19.69
C PRO A 652 -27.64 -31.52 -19.40
N ASP A 653 -27.80 -30.68 -20.43
CA ASP A 653 -28.04 -29.23 -20.51
C ASP A 653 -27.27 -28.20 -19.70
N ALA A 654 -26.67 -27.29 -20.47
CA ALA A 654 -25.83 -26.18 -20.10
C ALA A 654 -26.62 -25.02 -19.49
N THR A 655 -26.17 -24.54 -18.33
CA THR A 655 -26.50 -23.21 -17.82
C THR A 655 -25.26 -22.33 -17.94
N VAL A 656 -25.38 -21.25 -18.72
CA VAL A 656 -24.31 -20.29 -19.04
C VAL A 656 -23.97 -19.47 -17.79
N ILE A 657 -22.77 -19.65 -17.24
CA ILE A 657 -22.16 -18.73 -16.28
C ILE A 657 -21.01 -18.02 -17.01
N LYS A 658 -21.15 -16.70 -17.19
CA LYS A 658 -20.08 -15.83 -17.71
C LYS A 658 -18.92 -15.83 -16.72
N VAL A 659 -17.82 -16.48 -17.08
CA VAL A 659 -16.54 -16.41 -16.36
C VAL A 659 -15.71 -15.28 -16.99
N LEU A 660 -15.29 -14.33 -16.16
CA LEU A 660 -14.36 -13.27 -16.51
C LEU A 660 -13.01 -13.85 -16.95
N GLU A 661 -12.71 -13.78 -18.24
CA GLU A 661 -11.38 -14.05 -18.78
C GLU A 661 -10.43 -12.90 -18.39
N TYR A 662 -9.33 -13.23 -17.70
CA TYR A 662 -8.20 -12.34 -17.51
C TYR A 662 -7.12 -12.62 -18.56
N PRO A 663 -6.59 -11.61 -19.26
CA PRO A 663 -5.49 -11.82 -20.20
C PRO A 663 -4.18 -12.01 -19.41
N ARG A 664 -3.56 -13.19 -19.53
CA ARG A 664 -2.18 -13.45 -19.08
C ARG A 664 -1.22 -13.31 -20.27
N ARG A 665 -0.36 -12.27 -20.26
CA ARG A 665 0.91 -12.29 -21.00
C ARG A 665 1.98 -11.41 -20.34
N LYS A 666 3.22 -11.90 -20.43
CA LYS A 666 4.54 -11.30 -20.10
C LYS A 666 4.95 -11.21 -18.62
N GLN A 667 5.37 -12.33 -18.02
CA GLN A 667 6.54 -12.40 -17.12
C GLN A 667 7.03 -13.85 -17.05
N LEU A 668 7.99 -14.23 -17.90
CA LEU A 668 8.62 -15.56 -17.86
C LEU A 668 10.16 -15.51 -18.04
N SER A 669 10.78 -14.35 -17.87
CA SER A 669 12.23 -14.17 -18.08
C SER A 669 13.07 -14.04 -16.80
N GLY A 670 12.50 -14.22 -15.60
CA GLY A 670 13.19 -13.93 -14.34
C GLY A 670 13.61 -15.10 -13.46
N LEU A 671 13.44 -16.37 -13.87
CA LEU A 671 13.58 -17.53 -12.96
C LEU A 671 14.04 -18.82 -13.67
N LEU A 672 14.98 -18.71 -14.62
CA LEU A 672 15.75 -19.86 -15.10
C LEU A 672 17.17 -19.81 -14.56
#